data_AF-A0A8B3LA73-F1
#
_entry.id   AF-A0A8B3LA73-F1
#
_cell.length_a   1.000
_cell.length_b   1.000
_cell.length_c   1.000
_cell.angle_alpha   90.00
_cell.angle_beta   90.00
_cell.angle_gamma   90.00
#
_symmetry.space_group_name_H-M   'P 1'
#
loop_
_entity.id
_entity.type
_entity.pdbx_description
1 polymer ?
#
loop_
_entity_poly.entity_id
_entity_poly.type
_entity_poly.pdbx_seq_one_letter_code
_entity_poly.pdbx_strand_id
1 'polypeptide(L)'
;GYTLDELENDITGGATPASFEPSIDYVVTKIPRFAFEKFPGAEPVLTTAMKSVGEVMAIGRTFQESLQKALRGLETGLTGLDEIEIPGLGYGAATANHADDRNAIRAALGTPTPDRLRMVAQAIRMGTSLEDVHAMCKIDPWFLEQIAGIVAMEARIREHGIPEDAVNLRMLKAMGFSDARLASLTKTDVEVIAKIREKLDVHPVYKRIDTCAAEFASPTAYMYSTYEVPFAGALADEAQVSSRKKVVILGGGPNRIGQGIEFDYCCCHAAFALRDAGYEAIMINCNPETVSTDYDTSDRLYFEPLTAEDVLEILRAEQASGELVGVIVQFGGQTPLKLADALEKAGIPILGTSPDMIDLAEDRDRFQKLLHKLGLSQPKNGIAYSVEQARLVAGELGFPLVVRPSYVLGGRAMQIIHDEGMLQTYLLDTVPGLVPEDIKQKYPNDKTGQINTLLGKNPLLFDTYLSGAIEVDVDCLCDGKSTFVSGILEHIEEAGIHSGDSACSLPVHSLPSELVDELERQTAALARALNVGGLMNVQYAIKDGTVYVLEVNPRASRTVPFVAKTIGRPIAKIAARIMAGEKLEDAFAHYGAMPDPRNPGHIAVKEAVFPFARFPGVDILLGPEMRSTGEVMGLDRDFALAFAKSQLGAGVDLPRSGTLFVSVRDEDKKGILPAVKRLAGLGFKVLATSGTARFLAENGVDAQKINKVLEGRPHIEDAIRNRQVQIVFNTTDGQKAVSDSKSLRRATLMQKVPYYTTLSGAAAVAEAIAALKAGSLEVRPLQEYFA
;
A
#
# COMPACT_ATOMS: atom_id res chain seq x y z
N GLY A 1 34.49 10.09 13.26
CA GLY A 1 35.43 11.21 13.43
C GLY A 1 35.31 11.68 14.85
N TYR A 2 34.09 12.10 15.21
CA TYR A 2 33.69 12.34 16.59
C TYR A 2 33.70 11.09 17.47
N THR A 3 33.83 11.29 18.78
CA THR A 3 33.52 10.32 19.85
C THR A 3 32.18 10.65 20.51
N LEU A 4 31.58 9.70 21.25
CA LEU A 4 30.23 9.88 21.82
C LEU A 4 30.12 11.04 22.82
N ASP A 5 31.20 11.34 23.54
CA ASP A 5 31.29 12.44 24.51
C ASP A 5 31.42 13.82 23.84
N GLU A 6 31.75 13.87 22.56
CA GLU A 6 31.81 15.09 21.75
C GLU A 6 30.47 15.42 21.09
N LEU A 7 29.49 14.51 21.14
CA LEU A 7 28.16 14.66 20.55
C LEU A 7 27.14 14.97 21.64
N GLU A 8 26.22 15.88 21.34
CA GLU A 8 25.10 16.24 22.21
C GLU A 8 23.92 15.27 22.00
N ASN A 9 23.11 15.07 23.03
CA ASN A 9 21.82 14.39 22.91
C ASN A 9 20.75 15.40 22.49
N ASP A 10 20.31 15.30 21.24
CA ASP A 10 19.36 16.23 20.63
C ASP A 10 18.03 16.32 21.40
N ILE A 11 17.53 15.19 21.92
CA ILE A 11 16.23 15.13 22.60
C ILE A 11 16.24 15.90 23.92
N THR A 12 17.34 15.89 24.67
CA THR A 12 17.49 16.66 25.91
C THR A 12 17.97 18.10 25.65
N GLY A 13 18.00 18.54 24.39
CA GLY A 13 18.47 19.87 23.99
C GLY A 13 19.95 20.10 24.32
N GLY A 14 20.77 19.05 24.22
CA GLY A 14 22.20 19.10 24.53
C GLY A 14 22.55 19.12 26.02
N ALA A 15 21.58 18.87 26.91
CA ALA A 15 21.83 18.79 28.35
C ALA A 15 22.71 17.59 28.75
N THR A 16 22.73 16.53 27.93
CA THR A 16 23.53 15.32 28.12
C THR A 16 24.35 15.02 26.85
N PRO A 17 25.52 14.35 26.97
CA PRO A 17 26.24 13.86 25.79
C PRO A 17 25.51 12.65 25.18
N ALA A 18 25.92 12.22 23.98
CA ALA A 18 25.45 10.97 23.37
C ALA A 18 26.10 9.72 24.03
N SER A 19 27.11 9.89 24.88
CA SER A 19 27.80 8.82 25.61
C SER A 19 27.04 8.35 26.85
N PHE A 20 25.85 7.78 26.66
CA PHE A 20 25.03 7.21 27.74
C PHE A 20 24.19 6.03 27.23
N GLU A 21 23.61 5.29 28.15
CA GLU A 21 22.61 4.26 27.83
C GLU A 21 21.22 4.83 28.10
N PRO A 22 20.33 4.91 27.10
CA PRO A 22 18.98 5.40 27.33
C PRO A 22 18.22 4.57 28.36
N SER A 23 17.48 5.25 29.22
CA SER A 23 16.51 4.65 30.14
C SER A 23 15.12 5.08 29.70
N ILE A 24 14.19 4.13 29.59
CA ILE A 24 12.81 4.41 29.19
C ILE A 24 11.87 4.04 30.34
N ASP A 25 10.84 4.85 30.55
CA ASP A 25 9.81 4.64 31.56
C ASP A 25 8.49 4.14 30.95
N TYR A 26 8.59 3.55 29.76
CA TYR A 26 7.50 2.99 28.97
C TYR A 26 7.91 1.67 28.31
N VAL A 27 6.92 0.97 27.76
CA VAL A 27 7.09 -0.23 26.95
C VAL A 27 6.82 0.11 25.50
N VAL A 28 7.69 -0.35 24.62
CA VAL A 28 7.53 -0.26 23.16
C VAL A 28 7.17 -1.64 22.62
N THR A 29 6.17 -1.72 21.75
CA THR A 29 5.79 -2.96 21.07
C THR A 29 5.78 -2.75 19.57
N LYS A 30 6.48 -3.63 18.86
CA LYS A 30 6.49 -3.69 17.40
C LYS A 30 5.74 -4.93 16.94
N ILE A 31 4.88 -4.79 15.93
CA ILE A 31 4.23 -5.91 15.25
C ILE A 31 4.50 -5.84 13.74
N PRO A 32 5.05 -6.90 13.12
CA PRO A 32 5.26 -6.93 11.68
C PRO A 32 3.94 -7.01 10.89
N ARG A 33 3.86 -6.30 9.77
CA ARG A 33 2.77 -6.33 8.79
C ARG A 33 3.11 -7.30 7.66
N PHE A 34 2.19 -8.20 7.32
CA PHE A 34 2.36 -9.21 6.25
C PHE A 34 1.32 -9.02 5.16
N ALA A 35 1.59 -9.42 3.92
CA ALA A 35 0.65 -9.34 2.80
C ALA A 35 0.48 -10.67 2.05
N PHE A 36 0.36 -11.80 2.79
CA PHE A 36 0.24 -13.13 2.19
C PHE A 36 -0.97 -13.28 1.25
N GLU A 37 -2.03 -12.52 1.48
CA GLU A 37 -3.22 -12.46 0.64
C GLU A 37 -2.92 -12.08 -0.82
N LYS A 38 -1.83 -11.33 -1.06
CA LYS A 38 -1.38 -10.92 -2.41
C LYS A 38 -0.54 -11.98 -3.12
N PHE A 39 -0.19 -13.06 -2.43
CA PHE A 39 0.74 -14.09 -2.87
C PHE A 39 0.11 -15.48 -2.83
N PRO A 40 -0.94 -15.74 -3.64
CA PRO A 40 -1.61 -17.04 -3.65
C PRO A 40 -0.61 -18.16 -3.97
N GLY A 41 -0.63 -19.21 -3.14
CA GLY A 41 0.34 -20.31 -3.19
C GLY A 41 1.56 -20.15 -2.28
N ALA A 42 1.74 -18.99 -1.61
CA ALA A 42 2.67 -18.87 -0.50
C ALA A 42 2.04 -19.38 0.80
N GLU A 43 2.76 -20.21 1.53
CA GLU A 43 2.34 -20.61 2.88
C GLU A 43 2.64 -19.49 3.90
N PRO A 44 1.66 -19.12 4.76
CA PRO A 44 1.80 -18.07 5.77
C PRO A 44 2.60 -18.53 7.00
N VAL A 45 3.61 -19.37 6.80
CA VAL A 45 4.52 -19.85 7.84
C VAL A 45 5.70 -18.91 7.99
N LEU A 46 5.91 -18.44 9.21
CA LEU A 46 7.02 -17.57 9.60
C LEU A 46 8.25 -18.43 9.94
N THR A 47 9.41 -18.00 9.45
CA THR A 47 10.68 -18.71 9.58
C THR A 47 11.81 -17.69 9.72
N THR A 48 13.06 -18.14 9.67
CA THR A 48 14.26 -17.27 9.74
C THR A 48 14.39 -16.31 8.55
N ALA A 49 13.74 -16.62 7.42
CA ALA A 49 13.61 -15.71 6.28
C ALA A 49 12.40 -14.78 6.44
N MET A 50 12.66 -13.47 6.46
CA MET A 50 11.62 -12.45 6.57
C MET A 50 10.66 -12.48 5.37
N LYS A 51 9.37 -12.31 5.69
CA LYS A 51 8.24 -12.21 4.75
C LYS A 51 7.29 -11.04 5.06
N SER A 52 7.58 -10.26 6.11
CA SER A 52 6.85 -9.03 6.41
C SER A 52 7.17 -7.96 5.37
N VAL A 53 6.20 -7.07 5.13
CA VAL A 53 6.28 -5.97 4.15
C VAL A 53 6.33 -4.59 4.82
N GLY A 54 6.27 -4.55 6.15
CA GLY A 54 6.39 -3.36 7.00
C GLY A 54 6.13 -3.74 8.45
N GLU A 55 5.93 -2.73 9.30
CA GLU A 55 5.71 -2.89 10.73
C GLU A 55 5.04 -1.67 11.35
N VAL A 56 4.32 -1.92 12.44
CA VAL A 56 3.78 -0.88 13.32
C VAL A 56 4.53 -0.92 14.64
N MET A 57 4.76 0.26 15.23
CA MET A 57 5.24 0.40 16.59
C MET A 57 4.18 1.13 17.42
N ALA A 58 4.11 0.82 18.71
CA ALA A 58 3.31 1.57 19.66
C ALA A 58 4.05 1.66 21.00
N ILE A 59 3.65 2.65 21.79
CA ILE A 59 4.24 2.96 23.09
C ILE A 59 3.12 3.05 24.11
N GLY A 60 3.31 2.41 25.26
CA GLY A 60 2.40 2.49 26.40
C GLY A 60 3.15 2.36 27.71
N ARG A 61 2.56 2.81 28.82
CA ARG A 61 3.17 2.70 30.17
C ARG A 61 3.20 1.27 30.68
N THR A 62 2.42 0.39 30.07
CA THR A 62 2.39 -1.05 30.35
C THR A 62 2.49 -1.84 29.06
N PHE A 63 2.90 -3.11 29.17
CA PHE A 63 2.90 -4.02 28.02
C PHE A 63 1.52 -4.21 27.42
N GLN A 64 0.47 -4.32 28.26
CA GLN A 64 -0.91 -4.50 27.77
C GLN A 64 -1.35 -3.29 26.94
N GLU A 65 -1.06 -2.07 27.42
CA GLU A 65 -1.37 -0.85 26.70
C GLU A 65 -0.64 -0.78 25.35
N SER A 66 0.68 -0.97 25.39
CA SER A 66 1.54 -0.96 24.21
C SER A 66 1.12 -2.02 23.17
N LEU A 67 0.81 -3.25 23.62
CA LEU A 67 0.39 -4.34 22.74
C LEU A 67 -0.94 -4.03 22.05
N GLN A 68 -1.95 -3.57 22.80
CA GLN A 68 -3.27 -3.28 22.21
C GLN A 68 -3.24 -2.07 21.28
N LYS A 69 -2.38 -1.07 21.55
CA LYS A 69 -2.10 0.03 20.62
C LYS A 69 -1.48 -0.47 19.32
N ALA A 70 -0.46 -1.33 19.41
CA ALA A 70 0.19 -1.91 18.23
C ALA A 70 -0.78 -2.75 17.39
N LEU A 71 -1.66 -3.53 18.03
CA LEU A 71 -2.66 -4.34 17.34
C LEU A 71 -3.66 -3.49 16.54
N ARG A 72 -4.23 -2.45 17.15
CA ARG A 72 -5.19 -1.57 16.45
C ARG A 72 -4.52 -0.67 15.40
N GLY A 73 -3.24 -0.33 15.61
CA GLY A 73 -2.43 0.41 14.63
C GLY A 73 -1.88 -0.44 13.47
N LEU A 74 -2.12 -1.75 13.45
CA LEU A 74 -1.58 -2.66 12.42
C LEU A 74 -2.28 -2.51 11.06
N GLU A 75 -3.38 -1.76 11.01
CA GLU A 75 -4.14 -1.50 9.79
C GLU A 75 -4.62 -2.78 9.07
N THR A 76 -5.05 -3.75 9.88
CA THR A 76 -5.68 -5.01 9.49
C THR A 76 -7.14 -5.10 9.92
N GLY A 77 -7.67 -4.06 10.56
CA GLY A 77 -9.04 -4.02 11.11
C GLY A 77 -9.16 -4.58 12.52
N LEU A 78 -8.05 -4.90 13.18
CA LEU A 78 -8.05 -5.31 14.58
C LEU A 78 -8.39 -4.13 15.49
N THR A 79 -9.13 -4.41 16.56
CA THR A 79 -9.46 -3.45 17.62
C THR A 79 -8.72 -3.74 18.92
N GLY A 80 -8.11 -4.93 19.02
CA GLY A 80 -7.32 -5.40 20.14
C GLY A 80 -6.94 -6.86 19.90
N LEU A 81 -7.14 -7.72 20.91
CA LEU A 81 -6.99 -9.17 20.76
C LEU A 81 -8.25 -9.82 20.17
N ASP A 82 -8.71 -9.38 19.00
CA ASP A 82 -9.95 -9.88 18.39
C ASP A 82 -9.96 -11.42 18.28
N GLU A 83 -11.13 -12.02 18.56
CA GLU A 83 -11.36 -13.46 18.45
C GLU A 83 -10.99 -13.96 17.05
N ILE A 84 -10.54 -15.23 16.98
CA ILE A 84 -10.19 -15.88 15.71
C ILE A 84 -10.56 -17.36 15.79
N GLU A 85 -10.96 -17.95 14.66
CA GLU A 85 -11.13 -19.40 14.57
C GLU A 85 -9.76 -20.11 14.58
N ILE A 86 -9.64 -21.18 15.37
CA ILE A 86 -8.47 -22.06 15.33
C ILE A 86 -8.74 -23.17 14.30
N PRO A 87 -7.92 -23.29 13.23
CA PRO A 87 -8.11 -24.32 12.21
C PRO A 87 -8.10 -25.74 12.79
N GLY A 88 -9.02 -26.58 12.33
CA GLY A 88 -9.12 -27.97 12.76
C GLY A 88 -9.96 -28.20 14.02
N LEU A 89 -10.54 -27.15 14.62
CA LEU A 89 -11.57 -27.31 15.67
C LEU A 89 -12.89 -27.83 15.08
N GLY A 90 -13.47 -28.82 15.74
CA GLY A 90 -14.76 -29.40 15.33
C GLY A 90 -15.94 -28.54 15.78
N TYR A 91 -16.25 -27.46 15.07
CA TYR A 91 -17.48 -26.71 15.35
C TYR A 91 -18.71 -27.52 14.89
N GLY A 92 -19.53 -27.99 15.85
CA GLY A 92 -20.92 -28.38 15.60
C GLY A 92 -21.32 -29.86 15.66
N ALA A 93 -20.47 -30.78 16.12
CA ALA A 93 -20.91 -32.15 16.42
C ALA A 93 -21.10 -32.34 17.93
N ALA A 94 -22.21 -32.95 18.34
CA ALA A 94 -22.49 -33.40 19.72
C ALA A 94 -21.51 -34.50 20.23
N THR A 95 -20.36 -34.64 19.58
CA THR A 95 -19.28 -35.60 19.80
C THR A 95 -17.90 -34.92 19.67
N ALA A 96 -17.78 -33.63 20.01
CA ALA A 96 -16.47 -32.96 20.08
C ALA A 96 -15.59 -33.71 21.10
N ASN A 97 -14.60 -34.43 20.61
CA ASN A 97 -13.69 -35.20 21.43
C ASN A 97 -12.58 -34.25 21.92
N HIS A 98 -12.52 -33.98 23.23
CA HIS A 98 -11.55 -33.04 23.83
C HIS A 98 -10.08 -33.31 23.46
N ALA A 99 -9.75 -34.52 23.01
CA ALA A 99 -8.42 -34.87 22.52
C ALA A 99 -8.10 -34.24 21.15
N ASP A 100 -9.08 -34.13 20.26
CA ASP A 100 -8.89 -33.63 18.89
C ASP A 100 -8.75 -32.10 18.90
N ASP A 101 -9.51 -31.40 19.75
CA ASP A 101 -9.39 -29.95 19.95
C ASP A 101 -8.02 -29.55 20.49
N ARG A 102 -7.46 -30.32 21.44
CA ARG A 102 -6.10 -30.08 21.95
C ARG A 102 -5.03 -30.26 20.87
N ASN A 103 -5.22 -31.20 19.95
CA ASN A 103 -4.29 -31.40 18.84
C ASN A 103 -4.36 -30.25 17.83
N ALA A 104 -5.57 -29.73 17.54
CA ALA A 104 -5.77 -28.55 16.70
C ALA A 104 -5.09 -27.31 17.30
N ILE A 105 -5.31 -27.04 18.60
CA ILE A 105 -4.65 -25.94 19.33
C ILE A 105 -3.12 -26.10 19.27
N ARG A 106 -2.60 -27.30 19.54
CA ARG A 106 -1.15 -27.57 19.48
C ARG A 106 -0.58 -27.30 18.08
N ALA A 107 -1.27 -27.71 17.01
CA ALA A 107 -0.82 -27.49 15.64
C ALA A 107 -0.80 -26.00 15.28
N ALA A 108 -1.84 -25.26 15.68
CA ALA A 108 -1.97 -23.83 15.42
C ALA A 108 -0.92 -23.00 16.19
N LEU A 109 -0.68 -23.30 17.46
CA LEU A 109 0.30 -22.59 18.30
C LEU A 109 1.75 -23.02 17.98
N GLY A 110 1.95 -24.28 17.60
CA GLY A 110 3.26 -24.84 17.26
C GLY A 110 3.82 -24.33 15.93
N THR A 111 2.98 -23.79 15.05
CA THR A 111 3.39 -23.24 13.76
C THR A 111 3.38 -21.70 13.82
N PRO A 112 4.53 -21.02 13.71
CA PRO A 112 4.57 -19.57 13.63
C PRO A 112 3.81 -19.05 12.40
N THR A 113 2.75 -18.29 12.62
CA THR A 113 1.95 -17.60 11.59
C THR A 113 1.69 -16.15 12.00
N PRO A 114 1.31 -15.25 11.07
CA PRO A 114 0.94 -13.87 11.40
C PRO A 114 -0.13 -13.76 12.51
N ASP A 115 -1.13 -14.64 12.49
CA ASP A 115 -2.23 -14.63 13.46
C ASP A 115 -1.94 -15.43 14.74
N ARG A 116 -0.75 -16.02 14.90
CA ARG A 116 -0.44 -16.90 16.04
C ARG A 116 -0.69 -16.23 17.39
N LEU A 117 -0.45 -14.92 17.51
CA LEU A 117 -0.71 -14.19 18.76
C LEU A 117 -2.21 -14.18 19.12
N ARG A 118 -3.10 -14.00 18.13
CA ARG A 118 -4.55 -14.09 18.33
C ARG A 118 -4.97 -15.53 18.65
N MET A 119 -4.37 -16.52 17.99
CA MET A 119 -4.61 -17.93 18.28
C MET A 119 -4.20 -18.30 19.72
N VAL A 120 -3.11 -17.72 20.23
CA VAL A 120 -2.69 -17.85 21.63
C VAL A 120 -3.75 -17.27 22.58
N ALA A 121 -4.22 -16.04 22.32
CA ALA A 121 -5.28 -15.44 23.12
C ALA A 121 -6.57 -16.27 23.07
N GLN A 122 -6.93 -16.81 21.91
CA GLN A 122 -8.08 -17.69 21.73
C GLN A 122 -7.93 -19.01 22.49
N ALA A 123 -6.75 -19.64 22.47
CA ALA A 123 -6.50 -20.87 23.23
C ALA A 123 -6.65 -20.64 24.75
N ILE A 124 -6.22 -19.48 25.25
CA ILE A 124 -6.41 -19.06 26.64
C ILE A 124 -7.91 -18.86 26.95
N ARG A 125 -8.66 -18.19 26.06
CA ARG A 125 -10.14 -18.05 26.18
C ARG A 125 -10.85 -19.40 26.29
N MET A 126 -10.34 -20.41 25.60
CA MET A 126 -10.85 -21.78 25.60
C MET A 126 -10.39 -22.62 26.82
N GLY A 127 -9.62 -22.03 27.75
CA GLY A 127 -9.19 -22.69 28.98
C GLY A 127 -7.89 -23.49 28.87
N THR A 128 -7.09 -23.29 27.82
CA THR A 128 -5.74 -23.89 27.74
C THR A 128 -4.83 -23.24 28.78
N SER A 129 -4.08 -24.04 29.56
CA SER A 129 -3.18 -23.51 30.58
C SER A 129 -2.01 -22.74 29.97
N LEU A 130 -1.48 -21.74 30.69
CA LEU A 130 -0.33 -20.96 30.21
C LEU A 130 0.92 -21.83 30.02
N GLU A 131 1.09 -22.86 30.85
CA GLU A 131 2.16 -23.85 30.73
C GLU A 131 2.06 -24.64 29.42
N ASP A 132 0.86 -25.08 29.05
CA ASP A 132 0.61 -25.79 27.79
C ASP A 132 0.82 -24.85 26.59
N VAL A 133 0.31 -23.61 26.66
CA VAL A 133 0.52 -22.60 25.62
C VAL A 133 2.01 -22.32 25.41
N HIS A 134 2.76 -22.09 26.50
CA HIS A 134 4.21 -21.93 26.46
C HIS A 134 4.89 -23.15 25.85
N ALA A 135 4.52 -24.36 26.28
CA ALA A 135 5.08 -25.59 25.76
C ALA A 135 4.90 -25.72 24.24
N MET A 136 3.77 -25.25 23.70
CA MET A 136 3.44 -25.28 22.28
C MET A 136 4.16 -24.19 21.45
N CYS A 137 4.15 -22.94 21.89
CA CYS A 137 4.60 -21.80 21.06
C CYS A 137 5.95 -21.18 21.49
N LYS A 138 6.42 -21.51 22.70
CA LYS A 138 7.66 -20.99 23.32
C LYS A 138 7.68 -19.48 23.59
N ILE A 139 6.53 -18.81 23.54
CA ILE A 139 6.40 -17.43 24.03
C ILE A 139 6.63 -17.44 25.54
N ASP A 140 7.45 -16.51 26.04
CA ASP A 140 7.80 -16.45 27.46
C ASP A 140 6.55 -16.35 28.35
N PRO A 141 6.49 -17.10 29.48
CA PRO A 141 5.35 -17.08 30.39
C PRO A 141 4.91 -15.68 30.83
N TRP A 142 5.85 -14.74 30.98
CA TRP A 142 5.51 -13.37 31.38
C TRP A 142 4.55 -12.71 30.38
N PHE A 143 4.82 -12.81 29.08
CA PHE A 143 3.92 -12.26 28.05
C PHE A 143 2.57 -12.98 28.05
N LEU A 144 2.56 -14.29 28.28
CA LEU A 144 1.33 -15.09 28.34
C LEU A 144 0.46 -14.68 29.52
N GLU A 145 1.04 -14.38 30.69
CA GLU A 145 0.32 -13.83 31.84
C GLU A 145 -0.32 -12.48 31.53
N GLN A 146 0.40 -11.59 30.82
CA GLN A 146 -0.15 -10.30 30.41
C GLN A 146 -1.33 -10.46 29.43
N ILE A 147 -1.20 -11.36 28.45
CA ILE A 147 -2.28 -11.68 27.49
C ILE A 147 -3.47 -12.30 28.24
N ALA A 148 -3.23 -13.20 29.18
CA ALA A 148 -4.27 -13.80 30.01
C ALA A 148 -4.99 -12.74 30.86
N GLY A 149 -4.27 -11.74 31.36
CA GLY A 149 -4.85 -10.59 32.06
C GLY A 149 -5.81 -9.79 31.19
N ILE A 150 -5.48 -9.56 29.90
CA ILE A 150 -6.37 -8.91 28.94
C ILE A 150 -7.61 -9.78 28.71
N VAL A 151 -7.43 -11.07 28.43
CA VAL A 151 -8.54 -12.02 28.19
C VAL A 151 -9.47 -12.13 29.40
N ALA A 152 -8.94 -12.16 30.62
CA ALA A 152 -9.73 -12.19 31.85
C ALA A 152 -10.53 -10.88 32.04
N MET A 153 -9.96 -9.74 31.62
CA MET A 153 -10.69 -8.47 31.64
C MET A 153 -11.79 -8.42 30.58
N GLU A 154 -11.55 -8.95 29.37
CA GLU A 154 -12.58 -9.08 28.35
C GLU A 154 -13.78 -9.89 28.85
N ALA A 155 -13.53 -11.00 29.55
CA ALA A 155 -14.59 -11.81 30.15
C ALA A 155 -15.41 -11.01 31.18
N ARG A 156 -14.75 -10.23 32.05
CA ARG A 156 -15.42 -9.35 33.02
C ARG A 156 -16.25 -8.26 32.35
N ILE A 157 -15.74 -7.64 31.29
CA ILE A 157 -16.49 -6.63 30.52
C ILE A 157 -17.72 -7.25 29.85
N ARG A 158 -17.62 -8.47 29.32
CA ARG A 158 -18.76 -9.19 28.73
C ARG A 158 -19.83 -9.51 29.78
N GLU A 159 -19.42 -9.82 31.00
CA GLU A 159 -20.33 -10.19 32.10
C GLU A 159 -21.00 -8.96 32.74
N HIS A 160 -20.25 -7.89 32.98
CA HIS A 160 -20.69 -6.76 33.78
C HIS A 160 -20.93 -5.46 32.98
N GLY A 161 -20.55 -5.42 31.72
CA GLY A 161 -20.63 -4.22 30.88
C GLY A 161 -19.49 -3.23 31.14
N ILE A 162 -19.69 -1.98 30.72
CA ILE A 162 -18.73 -0.89 30.89
C ILE A 162 -18.93 -0.24 32.27
N PRO A 163 -17.85 0.09 33.00
CA PRO A 163 -17.96 0.82 34.26
C PRO A 163 -18.65 2.18 34.09
N GLU A 164 -19.45 2.57 35.08
CA GLU A 164 -20.17 3.85 35.11
C GLU A 164 -19.39 4.96 35.82
N ASP A 165 -18.17 4.69 36.28
CA ASP A 165 -17.30 5.64 36.98
C ASP A 165 -15.95 5.83 36.28
N ALA A 166 -15.39 7.03 36.44
CA ALA A 166 -14.18 7.46 35.75
C ALA A 166 -12.93 6.68 36.17
N VAL A 167 -12.88 6.15 37.39
CA VAL A 167 -11.70 5.45 37.91
C VAL A 167 -11.58 4.08 37.24
N ASN A 168 -12.66 3.30 37.28
CA ASN A 168 -12.68 1.97 36.69
C ASN A 168 -12.61 2.01 35.17
N LEU A 169 -13.27 2.97 34.52
CA LEU A 169 -13.13 3.14 33.06
C LEU A 169 -11.69 3.48 32.69
N ARG A 170 -11.03 4.40 33.42
CA ARG A 170 -9.62 4.73 33.21
C ARG A 170 -8.71 3.51 33.39
N MET A 171 -8.98 2.65 34.37
CA MET A 171 -8.23 1.39 34.53
C MET A 171 -8.37 0.47 33.31
N LEU A 172 -9.56 0.36 32.70
CA LEU A 172 -9.72 -0.38 31.45
C LEU A 172 -8.91 0.26 30.31
N LYS A 173 -9.00 1.59 30.16
CA LYS A 173 -8.26 2.31 29.12
C LYS A 173 -6.74 2.21 29.32
N ALA A 174 -6.25 2.19 30.56
CA ALA A 174 -4.85 2.00 30.93
C ALA A 174 -4.29 0.60 30.60
N MET A 175 -5.17 -0.38 30.39
CA MET A 175 -4.79 -1.68 29.83
C MET A 175 -4.70 -1.65 28.28
N GLY A 176 -5.03 -0.53 27.64
CA GLY A 176 -4.98 -0.33 26.19
C GLY A 176 -6.25 -0.66 25.41
N PHE A 177 -7.37 -0.95 26.08
CA PHE A 177 -8.62 -1.26 25.39
C PHE A 177 -9.11 -0.06 24.56
N SER A 178 -9.28 -0.26 23.26
CA SER A 178 -9.93 0.73 22.38
C SER A 178 -11.43 0.81 22.65
N ASP A 179 -12.03 1.94 22.34
CA ASP A 179 -13.48 2.14 22.38
C ASP A 179 -14.17 1.13 21.46
N ALA A 180 -13.57 0.81 20.30
CA ALA A 180 -14.05 -0.20 19.38
C ALA A 180 -14.04 -1.62 19.98
N ARG A 181 -12.99 -1.99 20.73
CA ARG A 181 -12.93 -3.30 21.40
C ARG A 181 -13.97 -3.37 22.52
N LEU A 182 -14.10 -2.33 23.33
CA LEU A 182 -15.12 -2.25 24.39
C LEU A 182 -16.54 -2.36 23.82
N ALA A 183 -16.81 -1.70 22.69
CA ALA A 183 -18.08 -1.76 21.98
C ALA A 183 -18.40 -3.18 21.49
N SER A 184 -17.44 -3.86 20.86
CA SER A 184 -17.56 -5.25 20.42
C SER A 184 -17.81 -6.22 21.58
N LEU A 185 -17.10 -6.06 22.70
CA LEU A 185 -17.27 -6.91 23.88
C LEU A 185 -18.67 -6.77 24.50
N THR A 186 -19.22 -5.56 24.50
CA THR A 186 -20.53 -5.23 25.11
C THR A 186 -21.69 -5.23 24.12
N LYS A 187 -21.42 -5.52 22.83
CA LYS A 187 -22.40 -5.53 21.74
C LYS A 187 -23.16 -4.20 21.61
N THR A 188 -22.43 -3.09 21.72
CA THR A 188 -22.92 -1.73 21.52
C THR A 188 -22.14 -1.02 20.41
N ASP A 189 -22.50 0.21 20.11
CA ASP A 189 -21.83 1.04 19.10
C ASP A 189 -20.64 1.79 19.71
N VAL A 190 -19.62 2.04 18.91
CA VAL A 190 -18.37 2.72 19.34
C VAL A 190 -18.66 4.11 19.88
N GLU A 191 -19.61 4.81 19.27
CA GLU A 191 -20.05 6.15 19.67
C GLU A 191 -20.67 6.17 21.07
N VAL A 192 -21.26 5.06 21.53
CA VAL A 192 -21.79 4.96 22.90
C VAL A 192 -20.64 4.94 23.89
N ILE A 193 -19.59 4.16 23.61
CA ILE A 193 -18.40 4.08 24.47
C ILE A 193 -17.69 5.43 24.53
N ALA A 194 -17.49 6.08 23.38
CA ALA A 194 -16.88 7.40 23.30
C ALA A 194 -17.66 8.44 24.14
N LYS A 195 -19.00 8.46 24.04
CA LYS A 195 -19.86 9.35 24.86
C LYS A 195 -19.79 9.06 26.36
N ILE A 196 -19.69 7.79 26.76
CA ILE A 196 -19.50 7.43 28.18
C ILE A 196 -18.16 7.99 28.66
N ARG A 197 -17.11 7.82 27.86
CA ARG A 197 -15.76 8.28 28.15
C ARG A 197 -15.69 9.80 28.29
N GLU A 198 -16.30 10.55 27.37
CA GLU A 198 -16.45 12.01 27.44
C GLU A 198 -17.25 12.45 28.67
N LYS A 199 -18.40 11.82 28.93
CA LYS A 199 -19.26 12.13 30.09
C LYS A 199 -18.53 11.95 31.42
N LEU A 200 -17.65 10.96 31.50
CA LEU A 200 -16.87 10.64 32.70
C LEU A 200 -15.52 11.37 32.76
N ASP A 201 -15.21 12.23 31.79
CA ASP A 201 -13.94 12.95 31.68
C ASP A 201 -12.72 12.00 31.76
N VAL A 202 -12.82 10.90 31.01
CA VAL A 202 -11.75 9.89 30.92
C VAL A 202 -11.01 10.06 29.61
N HIS A 203 -9.90 10.78 29.65
CA HIS A 203 -9.09 11.07 28.47
C HIS A 203 -7.64 10.63 28.69
N PRO A 204 -6.90 10.33 27.60
CA PRO A 204 -5.47 10.08 27.72
C PRO A 204 -4.74 11.38 28.09
N VAL A 205 -3.59 11.22 28.71
CA VAL A 205 -2.54 12.23 28.76
C VAL A 205 -1.47 11.89 27.75
N TYR A 206 -0.62 12.86 27.41
CA TYR A 206 0.51 12.63 26.51
C TYR A 206 1.81 12.75 27.28
N LYS A 207 2.66 11.74 27.10
CA LYS A 207 4.01 11.68 27.67
C LYS A 207 5.04 11.91 26.58
N ARG A 208 6.19 12.47 26.95
CA ARG A 208 7.31 12.68 26.03
C ARG A 208 8.29 11.52 26.06
N ILE A 209 8.98 11.34 24.95
CA ILE A 209 10.15 10.48 24.82
C ILE A 209 11.36 11.38 25.04
N ASP A 210 12.12 11.09 26.09
CA ASP A 210 13.22 11.93 26.56
C ASP A 210 14.57 11.20 26.67
N THR A 211 14.59 9.89 26.39
CA THR A 211 15.75 8.97 26.50
C THR A 211 16.28 8.73 27.92
N CYS A 212 15.74 9.37 28.95
CA CYS A 212 16.31 9.42 30.29
C CYS A 212 15.29 9.18 31.41
N ALA A 213 14.08 8.70 31.10
CA ALA A 213 13.04 8.39 32.08
C ALA A 213 12.73 9.58 33.00
N ALA A 214 12.57 10.77 32.39
CA ALA A 214 12.33 12.04 33.03
C ALA A 214 13.42 12.55 33.99
N GLU A 215 14.64 11.99 33.97
CA GLU A 215 15.77 12.52 34.74
C GLU A 215 16.16 13.94 34.28
N PHE A 216 16.08 14.19 32.96
CA PHE A 216 16.35 15.48 32.33
C PHE A 216 15.11 15.97 31.57
N ALA A 217 14.93 17.28 31.51
CA ALA A 217 13.85 17.87 30.74
C ALA A 217 14.11 17.71 29.23
N SER A 218 13.08 17.31 28.49
CA SER A 218 13.10 17.23 27.02
C SER A 218 12.22 18.33 26.41
N PRO A 219 12.79 19.32 25.70
CA PRO A 219 12.01 20.31 24.96
C PRO A 219 11.31 19.69 23.73
N THR A 220 11.81 18.57 23.22
CA THR A 220 11.31 17.89 22.03
C THR A 220 9.93 17.31 22.26
N ALA A 221 8.96 17.70 21.42
CA ALA A 221 7.57 17.25 21.49
C ALA A 221 7.38 15.91 20.75
N TYR A 222 8.13 14.88 21.17
CA TYR A 222 7.98 13.51 20.68
C TYR A 222 7.13 12.70 21.68
N MET A 223 5.88 12.42 21.33
CA MET A 223 4.85 12.06 22.32
C MET A 223 4.12 10.74 22.02
N TYR A 224 3.57 10.15 23.07
CA TYR A 224 2.62 9.03 23.00
C TYR A 224 1.50 9.21 24.03
N SER A 225 0.32 8.69 23.73
CA SER A 225 -0.84 8.69 24.61
C SER A 225 -0.74 7.59 25.68
N THR A 226 -1.24 7.87 26.88
CA THR A 226 -1.45 6.85 27.92
C THR A 226 -2.57 7.27 28.85
N TYR A 227 -3.31 6.29 29.38
CA TYR A 227 -4.29 6.53 30.44
C TYR A 227 -3.64 6.37 31.80
N GLU A 228 -2.79 7.32 32.17
CA GLU A 228 -2.05 7.30 33.43
C GLU A 228 -3.01 7.34 34.63
N VAL A 229 -2.66 6.61 35.70
CA VAL A 229 -3.37 6.69 36.97
C VAL A 229 -2.87 7.94 37.72
N PRO A 230 -3.74 8.82 38.22
CA PRO A 230 -3.31 10.05 38.91
C PRO A 230 -2.32 9.77 40.04
N PHE A 231 -1.18 10.48 40.03
CA PHE A 231 -0.21 10.46 41.12
C PHE A 231 -0.43 11.70 42.00
N ALA A 232 -0.52 11.50 43.32
CA ALA A 232 -0.86 12.57 44.27
C ALA A 232 -2.14 13.38 43.91
N GLY A 233 -3.08 12.74 43.22
CA GLY A 233 -4.37 13.34 42.83
C GLY A 233 -4.36 14.14 41.53
N ALA A 234 -3.24 14.18 40.79
CA ALA A 234 -3.15 14.88 39.51
C ALA A 234 -2.71 13.94 38.38
N LEU A 235 -3.25 14.18 37.18
CA LEU A 235 -2.73 13.60 35.94
C LEU A 235 -1.56 14.46 35.46
N ALA A 236 -0.46 13.82 35.05
CA ALA A 236 0.70 14.52 34.50
C ALA A 236 0.65 14.47 32.97
N ASP A 237 0.24 15.59 32.35
CA ASP A 237 0.22 15.73 30.89
C ASP A 237 1.38 16.61 30.43
N GLU A 238 2.20 16.07 29.52
CA GLU A 238 3.40 16.69 28.97
C GLU A 238 3.19 17.19 27.54
N ALA A 239 1.94 17.15 27.03
CA ALA A 239 1.60 17.70 25.72
C ALA A 239 2.13 19.13 25.56
N GLN A 240 1.95 19.98 26.58
CA GLN A 240 2.36 21.39 26.58
C GLN A 240 1.95 22.09 25.28
N VAL A 241 0.65 22.06 25.02
CA VAL A 241 0.02 22.52 23.77
C VAL A 241 0.34 23.99 23.51
N SER A 242 0.89 24.30 22.33
CA SER A 242 1.28 25.66 21.96
C SER A 242 0.06 26.55 21.62
N SER A 243 0.27 27.87 21.56
CA SER A 243 -0.73 28.85 21.10
C SER A 243 -0.66 29.19 19.61
N ARG A 244 0.17 28.47 18.83
CA ARG A 244 0.39 28.73 17.40
C ARG A 244 -0.81 28.30 16.55
N LYS A 245 -0.77 28.66 15.27
CA LYS A 245 -1.65 28.11 14.22
C LYS A 245 -1.12 26.76 13.77
N LYS A 246 -1.96 25.73 13.82
CA LYS A 246 -1.55 24.33 13.70
C LYS A 246 -2.18 23.67 12.50
N VAL A 247 -1.39 22.88 11.80
CA VAL A 247 -1.88 21.98 10.75
C VAL A 247 -1.42 20.58 11.07
N VAL A 248 -2.37 19.65 11.14
CA VAL A 248 -2.10 18.24 11.43
C VAL A 248 -1.97 17.47 10.12
N ILE A 249 -0.99 16.57 10.07
CA ILE A 249 -0.71 15.69 8.94
C ILE A 249 -0.87 14.27 9.44
N LEU A 250 -1.77 13.52 8.82
CA LEU A 250 -1.96 12.11 9.13
C LEU A 250 -1.08 11.25 8.22
N GLY A 251 -0.23 10.42 8.83
CA GLY A 251 0.62 9.44 8.15
C GLY A 251 -0.18 8.26 7.58
N GLY A 252 0.53 7.22 7.15
CA GLY A 252 -0.07 6.01 6.57
C GLY A 252 -0.10 4.79 7.47
N GLY A 253 0.52 4.87 8.66
CA GLY A 253 0.74 3.71 9.51
C GLY A 253 1.72 2.73 8.87
N PRO A 254 1.66 1.42 9.18
CA PRO A 254 2.62 0.45 8.68
C PRO A 254 2.62 0.37 7.15
N ASN A 255 3.83 0.35 6.59
CA ASN A 255 4.06 0.09 5.17
C ASN A 255 3.46 -1.26 4.77
N ARG A 256 2.91 -1.32 3.55
CA ARG A 256 2.38 -2.54 2.92
C ARG A 256 2.35 -2.36 1.41
N ILE A 257 2.21 -3.46 0.67
CA ILE A 257 2.11 -3.41 -0.80
C ILE A 257 0.94 -2.51 -1.21
N GLY A 258 1.23 -1.48 -2.01
CA GLY A 258 0.28 -0.45 -2.43
C GLY A 258 0.26 0.83 -1.57
N GLN A 259 0.83 0.78 -0.35
CA GLN A 259 0.96 1.90 0.58
C GLN A 259 2.37 1.89 1.20
N GLY A 260 3.34 2.45 0.47
CA GLY A 260 4.75 2.46 0.85
C GLY A 260 5.26 3.85 1.23
N ILE A 261 6.58 4.00 1.09
CA ILE A 261 7.35 5.20 1.46
C ILE A 261 6.97 6.44 0.63
N GLU A 262 6.29 6.25 -0.49
CA GLU A 262 5.89 7.35 -1.38
C GLU A 262 4.90 8.30 -0.68
N PHE A 263 4.05 7.75 0.20
CA PHE A 263 3.13 8.51 1.03
C PHE A 263 3.84 9.20 2.20
N ASP A 264 4.83 8.52 2.81
CA ASP A 264 5.68 9.11 3.85
C ASP A 264 6.46 10.33 3.32
N TYR A 265 7.00 10.23 2.10
CA TYR A 265 7.63 11.34 1.39
C TYR A 265 6.71 12.55 1.28
N CYS A 266 5.45 12.34 0.92
CA CYS A 266 4.46 13.40 0.81
C CYS A 266 4.18 14.04 2.18
N CYS A 267 4.00 13.24 3.23
CA CYS A 267 3.78 13.73 4.59
C CYS A 267 4.96 14.56 5.12
N CYS A 268 6.21 14.11 4.90
CA CYS A 268 7.41 14.86 5.27
C CYS A 268 7.46 16.21 4.55
N HIS A 269 7.23 16.21 3.23
CA HIS A 269 7.21 17.43 2.44
C HIS A 269 6.09 18.40 2.88
N ALA A 270 4.93 17.91 3.31
CA ALA A 270 3.91 18.75 3.92
C ALA A 270 4.42 19.41 5.20
N ALA A 271 5.02 18.65 6.12
CA ALA A 271 5.53 19.19 7.37
C ALA A 271 6.56 20.30 7.14
N PHE A 272 7.51 20.07 6.23
CA PHE A 272 8.51 21.08 5.86
C PHE A 272 7.86 22.33 5.26
N ALA A 273 6.93 22.17 4.31
CA ALA A 273 6.29 23.30 3.65
C ALA A 273 5.40 24.13 4.58
N LEU A 274 4.70 23.48 5.51
CA LEU A 274 3.84 24.13 6.49
C LEU A 274 4.66 24.90 7.52
N ARG A 275 5.79 24.33 7.97
CA ARG A 275 6.78 25.02 8.80
C ARG A 275 7.33 26.26 8.09
N ASP A 276 7.73 26.12 6.83
CA ASP A 276 8.21 27.23 5.98
C ASP A 276 7.13 28.32 5.80
N ALA A 277 5.84 27.94 5.83
CA ALA A 277 4.70 28.86 5.77
C ALA A 277 4.26 29.42 7.14
N GLY A 278 4.97 29.10 8.22
CA GLY A 278 4.75 29.63 9.57
C GLY A 278 3.72 28.89 10.43
N TYR A 279 3.18 27.75 9.95
CA TYR A 279 2.34 26.87 10.76
C TYR A 279 3.20 26.03 11.72
N GLU A 280 2.60 25.63 12.83
CA GLU A 280 3.08 24.51 13.63
C GLU A 280 2.60 23.22 12.97
N ALA A 281 3.54 22.46 12.39
CA ALA A 281 3.23 21.20 11.73
C ALA A 281 3.19 20.07 12.76
N ILE A 282 2.07 19.36 12.83
CA ILE A 282 1.86 18.24 13.76
C ILE A 282 1.76 16.94 12.97
N MET A 283 2.64 15.99 13.23
CA MET A 283 2.60 14.67 12.59
C MET A 283 1.94 13.64 13.52
N ILE A 284 1.03 12.83 12.96
CA ILE A 284 0.47 11.65 13.63
C ILE A 284 0.77 10.43 12.76
N ASN A 285 1.63 9.53 13.24
CA ASN A 285 1.99 8.30 12.54
C ASN A 285 2.58 7.27 13.51
N CYS A 286 2.61 5.99 13.12
CA CYS A 286 3.07 4.89 13.97
C CYS A 286 4.01 3.89 13.28
N ASN A 287 4.56 4.26 12.12
CA ASN A 287 5.54 3.44 11.41
C ASN A 287 6.96 3.79 11.90
N PRO A 288 7.71 2.87 12.52
CA PRO A 288 9.04 3.18 13.05
C PRO A 288 10.12 3.32 11.97
N GLU A 289 9.85 2.92 10.72
CA GLU A 289 10.83 2.93 9.62
C GLU A 289 10.90 4.30 8.91
N THR A 290 9.97 5.21 9.20
CA THR A 290 9.70 6.38 8.37
C THR A 290 10.37 7.67 8.85
N VAL A 291 10.60 8.59 7.91
CA VAL A 291 11.14 9.92 8.21
C VAL A 291 10.07 10.81 8.85
N SER A 292 8.77 10.58 8.57
CA SER A 292 7.70 11.35 9.23
C SER A 292 7.68 11.18 10.74
N THR A 293 8.10 10.01 11.23
CA THR A 293 8.21 9.68 12.65
C THR A 293 9.57 10.04 13.25
N ASP A 294 10.42 10.73 12.50
CA ASP A 294 11.56 11.44 13.06
C ASP A 294 11.06 12.73 13.73
N TYR A 295 11.53 13.01 14.96
CA TYR A 295 11.10 14.16 15.73
C TYR A 295 11.54 15.49 15.11
N ASP A 296 12.56 15.50 14.24
CA ASP A 296 13.00 16.71 13.54
C ASP A 296 12.07 17.12 12.39
N THR A 297 11.27 16.18 11.88
CA THR A 297 10.44 16.37 10.68
C THR A 297 9.25 17.30 10.92
N SER A 298 8.68 17.31 12.12
CA SER A 298 7.51 18.10 12.50
C SER A 298 7.78 18.91 13.77
N ASP A 299 7.02 19.97 14.04
CA ASP A 299 7.17 20.70 15.30
C ASP A 299 6.72 19.84 16.50
N ARG A 300 5.75 18.95 16.27
CA ARG A 300 5.16 18.06 17.28
C ARG A 300 4.83 16.72 16.64
N LEU A 301 5.35 15.63 17.21
CA LEU A 301 5.15 14.27 16.73
C LEU A 301 4.35 13.46 17.76
N TYR A 302 3.22 12.91 17.34
CA TYR A 302 2.44 11.92 18.08
C TYR A 302 2.66 10.54 17.46
N PHE A 303 3.37 9.66 18.18
CA PHE A 303 3.61 8.28 17.76
C PHE A 303 2.42 7.38 18.11
N GLU A 304 1.31 7.59 17.39
CA GLU A 304 0.00 7.04 17.74
C GLU A 304 -0.65 6.26 16.59
N PRO A 305 -1.49 5.25 16.91
CA PRO A 305 -2.30 4.58 15.89
C PRO A 305 -3.21 5.56 15.13
N LEU A 306 -3.41 5.31 13.85
CA LEU A 306 -4.27 6.13 12.99
C LEU A 306 -5.73 5.66 13.04
N THR A 307 -6.29 5.62 14.25
CA THR A 307 -7.71 5.30 14.46
C THR A 307 -8.51 6.57 14.73
N ALA A 308 -9.83 6.52 14.53
CA ALA A 308 -10.71 7.65 14.84
C ALA A 308 -10.60 8.07 16.32
N GLU A 309 -10.51 7.11 17.23
CA GLU A 309 -10.36 7.37 18.67
C GLU A 309 -9.07 8.13 18.97
N ASP A 310 -7.92 7.57 18.55
CA ASP A 310 -6.60 8.10 18.89
C ASP A 310 -6.39 9.49 18.25
N VAL A 311 -6.79 9.66 16.99
CA VAL A 311 -6.68 10.94 16.27
C VAL A 311 -7.58 12.01 16.87
N LEU A 312 -8.85 11.70 17.21
CA LEU A 312 -9.76 12.68 17.80
C LEU A 312 -9.30 13.13 19.20
N GLU A 313 -8.71 12.24 20.00
CA GLU A 313 -8.14 12.65 21.29
C GLU A 313 -6.96 13.61 21.14
N ILE A 314 -6.10 13.40 20.14
CA ILE A 314 -4.98 14.31 19.85
C ILE A 314 -5.52 15.67 19.41
N LEU A 315 -6.49 15.69 18.51
CA LEU A 315 -7.09 16.93 18.02
C LEU A 315 -7.80 17.70 19.14
N ARG A 316 -8.52 17.00 20.02
CA ARG A 316 -9.12 17.58 21.24
C ARG A 316 -8.07 18.24 22.12
N ALA A 317 -6.95 17.56 22.37
CA ALA A 317 -5.85 18.12 23.16
C ALA A 317 -5.23 19.35 22.47
N GLU A 318 -4.95 19.27 21.16
CA GLU A 318 -4.36 20.37 20.40
C GLU A 318 -5.27 21.59 20.24
N GLN A 319 -6.59 21.42 20.33
CA GLN A 319 -7.57 22.50 20.36
C GLN A 319 -7.63 23.25 21.71
N ALA A 320 -6.97 22.75 22.77
CA ALA A 320 -6.99 23.40 24.08
C ALA A 320 -6.27 24.77 24.11
N SER A 321 -5.38 25.04 23.16
CA SER A 321 -4.67 26.33 23.02
C SER A 321 -4.30 26.58 21.55
N GLY A 322 -4.30 27.84 21.12
CA GLY A 322 -4.01 28.22 19.74
C GLY A 322 -5.17 27.98 18.77
N GLU A 323 -4.85 27.81 17.49
CA GLU A 323 -5.82 27.62 16.41
C GLU A 323 -5.47 26.35 15.63
N LEU A 324 -6.32 25.31 15.69
CA LEU A 324 -6.25 24.18 14.78
C LEU A 324 -6.88 24.58 13.45
N VAL A 325 -6.05 24.86 12.44
CA VAL A 325 -6.49 25.31 11.12
C VAL A 325 -7.16 24.18 10.35
N GLY A 326 -6.62 22.97 10.48
CA GLY A 326 -7.23 21.76 9.93
C GLY A 326 -6.27 20.59 9.83
N VAL A 327 -6.73 19.54 9.15
CA VAL A 327 -6.06 18.25 9.00
C VAL A 327 -5.89 17.91 7.53
N ILE A 328 -4.68 17.46 7.14
CA ILE A 328 -4.39 16.88 5.83
C ILE A 328 -4.54 15.36 5.91
N VAL A 329 -5.47 14.82 5.12
CA VAL A 329 -5.78 13.37 5.08
C VAL A 329 -5.40 12.72 3.75
N GLN A 330 -5.02 13.51 2.75
CA GLN A 330 -4.83 13.08 1.36
C GLN A 330 -3.40 12.56 1.07
N PHE A 331 -2.48 12.66 2.02
CA PHE A 331 -1.05 12.37 1.81
C PHE A 331 -0.61 11.01 2.34
N GLY A 332 -1.24 10.50 3.41
CA GLY A 332 -0.87 9.22 4.03
C GLY A 332 -1.46 7.96 3.38
N GLY A 333 -2.06 8.07 2.19
CA GLY A 333 -2.69 6.95 1.49
C GLY A 333 -4.10 6.63 2.03
N GLN A 334 -4.50 5.35 2.03
CA GLN A 334 -5.90 4.97 2.33
C GLN A 334 -6.27 5.08 3.82
N THR A 335 -5.30 4.87 4.73
CA THR A 335 -5.55 4.90 6.17
C THR A 335 -6.19 6.21 6.64
N PRO A 336 -5.61 7.40 6.39
CA PRO A 336 -6.20 8.66 6.82
C PRO A 336 -7.49 9.02 6.07
N LEU A 337 -7.66 8.58 4.82
CA LEU A 337 -8.91 8.79 4.08
C LEU A 337 -10.11 8.12 4.77
N LYS A 338 -9.92 6.95 5.39
CA LYS A 338 -10.98 6.28 6.17
C LYS A 338 -11.41 7.05 7.42
N LEU A 339 -10.59 8.00 7.88
CA LEU A 339 -10.88 8.83 9.05
C LEU A 339 -11.65 10.11 8.70
N ALA A 340 -11.81 10.43 7.41
CA ALA A 340 -12.42 11.67 6.96
C ALA A 340 -13.84 11.88 7.51
N ASP A 341 -14.70 10.86 7.46
CA ASP A 341 -16.07 10.92 8.00
C ASP A 341 -16.10 11.17 9.51
N ALA A 342 -15.19 10.55 10.28
CA ALA A 342 -15.09 10.77 11.72
C ALA A 342 -14.65 12.21 12.05
N LEU A 343 -13.70 12.75 11.28
CA LEU A 343 -13.23 14.12 11.42
C LEU A 343 -14.33 15.14 11.08
N GLU A 344 -15.07 14.94 9.98
CA GLU A 344 -16.19 15.81 9.61
C GLU A 344 -17.30 15.80 10.67
N LYS A 345 -17.67 14.63 11.19
CA LYS A 345 -18.67 14.50 12.27
C LYS A 345 -18.23 15.19 13.56
N ALA A 346 -16.93 15.21 13.83
CA ALA A 346 -16.35 15.95 14.96
C ALA A 346 -16.20 17.46 14.70
N GLY A 347 -16.56 17.95 13.51
CA GLY A 347 -16.43 19.35 13.13
C GLY A 347 -14.98 19.79 12.90
N ILE A 348 -14.07 18.85 12.63
CA ILE A 348 -12.66 19.13 12.37
C ILE A 348 -12.49 19.51 10.89
N PRO A 349 -11.89 20.68 10.57
CA PRO A 349 -11.66 21.08 9.18
C PRO A 349 -10.67 20.14 8.48
N ILE A 350 -11.09 19.53 7.38
CA ILE A 350 -10.18 18.82 6.46
C ILE A 350 -9.71 19.83 5.40
N LEU A 351 -8.40 20.00 5.29
CA LEU A 351 -7.76 20.91 4.35
C LEU A 351 -7.65 20.26 2.97
N GLY A 352 -7.65 21.07 1.90
CA GLY A 352 -7.54 20.57 0.53
C GLY A 352 -8.85 20.04 -0.06
N THR A 353 -8.76 18.98 -0.87
CA THR A 353 -9.95 18.37 -1.49
C THR A 353 -10.89 17.79 -0.42
N SER A 354 -12.16 18.20 -0.45
CA SER A 354 -13.17 17.79 0.54
C SER A 354 -13.47 16.29 0.46
N PRO A 355 -13.82 15.62 1.58
CA PRO A 355 -14.20 14.21 1.61
C PRO A 355 -15.30 13.83 0.62
N ASP A 356 -16.34 14.68 0.46
CA ASP A 356 -17.42 14.43 -0.50
C ASP A 356 -16.94 14.38 -1.96
N MET A 357 -15.87 15.11 -2.32
CA MET A 357 -15.27 15.08 -3.66
C MET A 357 -14.35 13.88 -3.84
N ILE A 358 -13.72 13.41 -2.76
CA ILE A 358 -12.98 12.15 -2.74
C ILE A 358 -13.94 10.99 -2.94
N ASP A 359 -15.03 10.96 -2.16
CA ASP A 359 -16.13 10.01 -2.29
C ASP A 359 -16.77 10.07 -3.69
N LEU A 360 -16.96 11.27 -4.26
CA LEU A 360 -17.47 11.41 -5.64
C LEU A 360 -16.62 10.66 -6.67
N ALA A 361 -15.29 10.66 -6.50
CA ALA A 361 -14.37 10.01 -7.41
C ALA A 361 -14.28 8.49 -7.18
N GLU A 362 -14.50 8.03 -5.94
CA GLU A 362 -14.54 6.61 -5.58
C GLU A 362 -15.91 5.95 -5.86
N ASP A 363 -17.00 6.71 -5.73
CA ASP A 363 -18.38 6.29 -6.05
C ASP A 363 -18.61 6.26 -7.56
N ARG A 364 -18.84 5.07 -8.10
CA ARG A 364 -18.91 4.85 -9.55
C ARG A 364 -20.12 5.53 -10.20
N ASP A 365 -21.27 5.61 -9.52
CA ASP A 365 -22.47 6.23 -10.07
C ASP A 365 -22.32 7.75 -10.15
N ARG A 366 -21.79 8.37 -9.10
CA ARG A 366 -21.48 9.81 -9.08
C ARG A 366 -20.37 10.13 -10.09
N PHE A 367 -19.33 9.31 -10.15
CA PHE A 367 -18.21 9.47 -11.07
C PHE A 367 -18.64 9.33 -12.54
N GLN A 368 -19.45 8.32 -12.89
CA GLN A 368 -19.94 8.14 -14.25
C GLN A 368 -20.77 9.35 -14.72
N LYS A 369 -21.65 9.88 -13.85
CA LYS A 369 -22.42 11.09 -14.14
C LYS A 369 -21.50 12.30 -14.38
N LEU A 370 -20.41 12.42 -13.62
CA LEU A 370 -19.40 13.44 -13.84
C LEU A 370 -18.74 13.31 -15.21
N LEU A 371 -18.28 12.10 -15.58
CA LEU A 371 -17.65 11.86 -16.87
C LEU A 371 -18.60 12.17 -18.05
N HIS A 372 -19.86 11.76 -17.94
CA HIS A 372 -20.89 12.07 -18.93
C HIS A 372 -21.10 13.58 -19.08
N LYS A 373 -21.16 14.32 -17.95
CA LYS A 373 -21.28 15.78 -17.96
C LYS A 373 -20.07 16.45 -18.64
N LEU A 374 -18.88 15.89 -18.48
CA LEU A 374 -17.64 16.40 -19.06
C LEU A 374 -17.40 15.92 -20.50
N GLY A 375 -18.23 15.02 -21.02
CA GLY A 375 -18.05 14.42 -22.34
C GLY A 375 -16.81 13.54 -22.43
N LEU A 376 -16.43 12.86 -21.33
CA LEU A 376 -15.27 11.98 -21.26
C LEU A 376 -15.67 10.52 -21.42
N SER A 377 -14.83 9.75 -22.10
CA SER A 377 -15.06 8.32 -22.35
C SER A 377 -14.63 7.46 -21.16
N GLN A 378 -15.37 6.39 -20.92
CA GLN A 378 -15.10 5.36 -19.92
C GLN A 378 -15.34 3.98 -20.54
N PRO A 379 -14.64 2.91 -20.11
CA PRO A 379 -15.00 1.55 -20.50
C PRO A 379 -16.46 1.24 -20.15
N LYS A 380 -17.10 0.34 -20.93
CA LYS A 380 -18.44 -0.13 -20.57
C LYS A 380 -18.34 -0.82 -19.20
N ASN A 381 -19.25 -0.50 -18.31
CA ASN A 381 -19.16 -0.92 -16.91
C ASN A 381 -20.51 -1.24 -16.28
N GLY A 382 -20.45 -1.88 -15.12
CA GLY A 382 -21.61 -2.21 -14.31
C GLY A 382 -21.24 -2.41 -12.84
N ILE A 383 -22.25 -2.42 -11.98
CA ILE A 383 -22.10 -2.48 -10.52
C ILE A 383 -22.97 -3.61 -9.99
N ALA A 384 -22.42 -4.43 -9.09
CA ALA A 384 -23.16 -5.49 -8.43
C ALA A 384 -23.04 -5.43 -6.91
N TYR A 385 -24.20 -5.45 -6.24
CA TYR A 385 -24.35 -5.48 -4.78
C TYR A 385 -24.64 -6.88 -4.24
N SER A 386 -24.70 -7.90 -5.11
CA SER A 386 -24.88 -9.30 -4.74
C SER A 386 -24.22 -10.24 -5.74
N VAL A 387 -24.04 -11.50 -5.34
CA VAL A 387 -23.53 -12.58 -6.20
C VAL A 387 -24.42 -12.79 -7.44
N GLU A 388 -25.74 -12.65 -7.29
CA GLU A 388 -26.71 -12.80 -8.38
C GLU A 388 -26.62 -11.63 -9.36
N GLN A 389 -26.54 -10.40 -8.84
CA GLN A 389 -26.34 -9.21 -9.69
C GLN A 389 -25.02 -9.28 -10.45
N ALA A 390 -23.95 -9.78 -9.82
CA ALA A 390 -22.64 -9.93 -10.47
C ALA A 390 -22.71 -10.77 -11.74
N ARG A 391 -23.47 -11.87 -11.71
CA ARG A 391 -23.68 -12.73 -12.89
C ARG A 391 -24.48 -12.06 -14.00
N LEU A 392 -25.53 -11.30 -13.62
CA LEU A 392 -26.34 -10.56 -14.59
C LEU A 392 -25.50 -9.50 -15.31
N VAL A 393 -24.77 -8.68 -14.54
CA VAL A 393 -23.88 -7.64 -15.07
C VAL A 393 -22.80 -8.23 -15.98
N ALA A 394 -22.19 -9.34 -15.58
CA ALA A 394 -21.18 -10.01 -16.40
C ALA A 394 -21.76 -10.54 -17.73
N GLY A 395 -22.98 -11.08 -17.70
CA GLY A 395 -23.69 -11.53 -18.91
C GLY A 395 -24.05 -10.39 -19.87
N GLU A 396 -24.34 -9.19 -19.36
CA GLU A 396 -24.65 -8.01 -20.16
C GLU A 396 -23.40 -7.37 -20.79
N LEU A 397 -22.30 -7.29 -20.05
CA LEU A 397 -21.06 -6.66 -20.51
C LEU A 397 -20.25 -7.56 -21.45
N GLY A 398 -20.26 -8.88 -21.20
CA GLY A 398 -19.49 -9.88 -21.93
C GLY A 398 -18.01 -9.93 -21.55
N PHE A 399 -17.41 -11.11 -21.66
CA PHE A 399 -16.00 -11.33 -21.31
C PHE A 399 -15.03 -10.93 -22.44
N PRO A 400 -13.76 -10.57 -22.12
CA PRO A 400 -13.17 -10.47 -20.78
C PRO A 400 -13.55 -9.20 -20.00
N LEU A 401 -13.65 -9.33 -18.68
CA LEU A 401 -14.03 -8.27 -17.74
C LEU A 401 -12.95 -8.06 -16.69
N VAL A 402 -12.76 -6.83 -16.27
CA VAL A 402 -12.01 -6.47 -15.07
C VAL A 402 -13.01 -6.36 -13.92
N VAL A 403 -12.82 -7.16 -12.88
CA VAL A 403 -13.65 -7.13 -11.68
C VAL A 403 -12.82 -6.59 -10.52
N ARG A 404 -13.34 -5.57 -9.82
CA ARG A 404 -12.69 -4.98 -8.65
C ARG A 404 -13.70 -4.68 -7.53
N PRO A 405 -13.34 -4.87 -6.25
CA PRO A 405 -14.11 -4.32 -5.14
C PRO A 405 -13.97 -2.79 -5.08
N SER A 406 -14.98 -2.09 -4.55
CA SER A 406 -14.89 -0.66 -4.22
C SER A 406 -14.04 -0.41 -2.94
N TYR A 407 -13.53 0.81 -2.76
CA TYR A 407 -12.79 1.25 -1.55
C TYR A 407 -11.55 0.41 -1.20
N VAL A 408 -10.86 -0.13 -2.21
CA VAL A 408 -9.63 -0.91 -2.04
C VAL A 408 -8.40 -0.20 -2.62
N LEU A 409 -7.23 -0.47 -2.04
CA LEU A 409 -5.95 0.06 -2.49
C LEU A 409 -5.12 -1.02 -3.19
N GLY A 410 -4.35 -0.62 -4.21
CA GLY A 410 -3.38 -1.49 -4.88
C GLY A 410 -4.03 -2.67 -5.63
N GLY A 411 -5.24 -2.45 -6.15
CA GLY A 411 -6.02 -3.47 -6.85
C GLY A 411 -6.32 -4.71 -6.01
N ARG A 412 -6.49 -4.58 -4.68
CA ARG A 412 -6.71 -5.75 -3.81
C ARG A 412 -7.90 -6.56 -4.31
N ALA A 413 -7.66 -7.86 -4.54
CA ALA A 413 -8.64 -8.79 -5.11
C ALA A 413 -9.18 -8.37 -6.49
N MET A 414 -8.47 -7.53 -7.25
CA MET A 414 -8.82 -7.23 -8.63
C MET A 414 -8.39 -8.38 -9.53
N GLN A 415 -9.25 -8.79 -10.47
CA GLN A 415 -8.93 -9.87 -11.43
C GLN A 415 -9.50 -9.59 -12.81
N ILE A 416 -8.77 -10.03 -13.85
CA ILE A 416 -9.28 -10.11 -15.21
C ILE A 416 -9.98 -11.46 -15.37
N ILE A 417 -11.29 -11.43 -15.55
CA ILE A 417 -12.17 -12.59 -15.68
C ILE A 417 -12.41 -12.84 -17.17
N HIS A 418 -11.99 -14.01 -17.65
CA HIS A 418 -12.09 -14.37 -19.08
C HIS A 418 -13.33 -15.19 -19.43
N ASP A 419 -13.98 -15.81 -18.45
CA ASP A 419 -15.15 -16.65 -18.63
C ASP A 419 -15.99 -16.78 -17.34
N GLU A 420 -17.20 -17.33 -17.48
CA GLU A 420 -18.15 -17.54 -16.39
C GLU A 420 -17.60 -18.45 -15.28
N GLY A 421 -16.78 -19.44 -15.63
CA GLY A 421 -16.18 -20.36 -14.65
C GLY A 421 -15.20 -19.62 -13.74
N MET A 422 -14.40 -18.72 -14.30
CA MET A 422 -13.49 -17.85 -13.55
C MET A 422 -14.26 -16.86 -12.68
N LEU A 423 -15.38 -16.30 -13.17
CA LEU A 423 -16.24 -15.44 -12.35
C LEU A 423 -16.76 -16.17 -11.11
N GLN A 424 -17.20 -17.42 -11.29
CA GLN A 424 -17.71 -18.23 -10.18
C GLN A 424 -16.62 -18.51 -9.14
N THR A 425 -15.41 -18.88 -9.57
CA THR A 425 -14.26 -19.08 -8.68
C THR A 425 -13.91 -17.78 -7.94
N TYR A 426 -13.89 -16.65 -8.64
CA TYR A 426 -13.64 -15.34 -8.03
C TYR A 426 -14.63 -15.02 -6.89
N LEU A 427 -15.93 -15.18 -7.15
CA LEU A 427 -16.98 -14.90 -6.18
C LEU A 427 -16.97 -15.85 -4.97
N LEU A 428 -16.58 -17.12 -5.15
CA LEU A 428 -16.64 -18.15 -4.11
C LEU A 428 -15.33 -18.30 -3.32
N ASP A 429 -14.19 -17.94 -3.90
CA ASP A 429 -12.88 -18.17 -3.28
C ASP A 429 -12.15 -16.86 -2.97
N THR A 430 -12.27 -15.83 -3.81
CA THR A 430 -11.53 -14.57 -3.64
C THR A 430 -12.29 -13.57 -2.77
N VAL A 431 -13.57 -13.31 -3.09
CA VAL A 431 -14.41 -12.33 -2.37
C VAL A 431 -14.57 -12.66 -0.88
N PRO A 432 -14.74 -13.94 -0.45
CA PRO A 432 -14.80 -14.26 0.98
C PRO A 432 -13.57 -13.84 1.78
N GLY A 433 -12.40 -13.76 1.14
CA GLY A 433 -11.17 -13.26 1.75
C GLY A 433 -11.21 -11.77 2.09
N LEU A 434 -12.19 -11.03 1.56
CA LEU A 434 -12.40 -9.61 1.85
C LEU A 434 -13.41 -9.39 2.98
N VAL A 435 -14.14 -10.42 3.40
CA VAL A 435 -15.18 -10.30 4.43
C VAL A 435 -14.52 -9.94 5.77
N PRO A 436 -14.86 -8.77 6.35
CA PRO A 436 -14.39 -8.36 7.67
C PRO A 436 -14.81 -9.32 8.79
N GLU A 437 -14.06 -9.34 9.88
CA GLU A 437 -14.26 -10.30 10.97
C GLU A 437 -15.59 -10.08 11.71
N ASP A 438 -16.05 -8.85 11.83
CA ASP A 438 -17.37 -8.50 12.39
C ASP A 438 -18.51 -9.09 11.55
N ILE A 439 -18.39 -9.08 10.22
CA ILE A 439 -19.39 -9.71 9.33
C ILE A 439 -19.34 -11.24 9.47
N LYS A 440 -18.14 -11.84 9.54
CA LYS A 440 -18.01 -13.29 9.77
C LYS A 440 -18.66 -13.72 11.08
N GLN A 441 -18.41 -12.98 12.15
CA GLN A 441 -19.01 -13.25 13.47
C GLN A 441 -20.53 -13.10 13.47
N LYS A 442 -21.07 -12.14 12.70
CA LYS A 442 -22.52 -11.95 12.55
C LYS A 442 -23.19 -13.09 11.78
N TYR A 443 -22.50 -13.68 10.80
CA TYR A 443 -23.03 -14.74 9.91
C TYR A 443 -22.09 -15.95 9.79
N PRO A 444 -21.76 -16.67 10.87
CA PRO A 444 -20.64 -17.63 10.89
C PRO A 444 -20.80 -18.81 9.90
N ASN A 445 -22.03 -19.25 9.63
CA ASN A 445 -22.31 -20.40 8.77
C ASN A 445 -22.93 -20.05 7.42
N ASP A 446 -23.06 -18.77 7.07
CA ASP A 446 -23.70 -18.30 5.83
C ASP A 446 -22.73 -17.49 4.98
N LYS A 447 -21.90 -18.19 4.18
CA LYS A 447 -20.91 -17.56 3.29
C LYS A 447 -21.56 -16.61 2.28
N THR A 448 -22.72 -16.95 1.75
CA THR A 448 -23.41 -16.09 0.78
C THR A 448 -23.96 -14.84 1.47
N GLY A 449 -24.53 -14.99 2.67
CA GLY A 449 -24.95 -13.87 3.51
C GLY A 449 -23.79 -12.96 3.91
N GLN A 450 -22.62 -13.52 4.23
CA GLN A 450 -21.39 -12.76 4.48
C GLN A 450 -20.98 -11.93 3.26
N ILE A 451 -20.90 -12.54 2.08
CA ILE A 451 -20.54 -11.86 0.83
C ILE A 451 -21.56 -10.77 0.51
N ASN A 452 -22.85 -11.08 0.51
CA ASN A 452 -23.89 -10.09 0.18
C ASN A 452 -23.94 -8.94 1.21
N THR A 453 -23.63 -9.19 2.49
CA THR A 453 -23.51 -8.12 3.49
C THR A 453 -22.31 -7.21 3.19
N LEU A 454 -21.18 -7.78 2.77
CA LEU A 454 -20.02 -7.01 2.31
C LEU A 454 -20.39 -6.20 1.06
N LEU A 455 -20.96 -6.84 0.04
CA LEU A 455 -21.29 -6.21 -1.24
C LEU A 455 -22.37 -5.14 -1.14
N GLY A 456 -23.26 -5.22 -0.14
CA GLY A 456 -24.23 -4.18 0.15
C GLY A 456 -23.61 -2.85 0.59
N LYS A 457 -22.39 -2.87 1.15
CA LYS A 457 -21.62 -1.66 1.48
C LYS A 457 -20.52 -1.37 0.46
N ASN A 458 -19.87 -2.42 -0.04
CA ASN A 458 -18.73 -2.36 -0.93
C ASN A 458 -19.03 -3.15 -2.22
N PRO A 459 -19.75 -2.57 -3.20
CA PRO A 459 -20.13 -3.29 -4.41
C PRO A 459 -18.92 -3.77 -5.23
N LEU A 460 -19.15 -4.78 -6.07
CA LEU A 460 -18.23 -5.18 -7.13
C LEU A 460 -18.45 -4.29 -8.35
N LEU A 461 -17.35 -3.75 -8.87
CA LEU A 461 -17.30 -2.97 -10.10
C LEU A 461 -16.80 -3.86 -11.23
N PHE A 462 -17.48 -3.79 -12.37
CA PHE A 462 -17.16 -4.51 -13.59
C PHE A 462 -16.84 -3.53 -14.69
N ASP A 463 -15.72 -3.73 -15.39
CA ASP A 463 -15.29 -2.92 -16.53
C ASP A 463 -14.91 -3.84 -17.70
N THR A 464 -15.27 -3.50 -18.93
CA THR A 464 -14.80 -4.23 -20.11
C THR A 464 -13.29 -4.11 -20.25
N TYR A 465 -12.59 -5.23 -20.37
CA TYR A 465 -11.13 -5.24 -20.44
C TYR A 465 -10.62 -4.66 -21.77
N LEU A 466 -9.85 -3.57 -21.69
CA LEU A 466 -9.26 -2.89 -22.84
C LEU A 466 -7.93 -3.56 -23.25
N SER A 467 -7.98 -4.80 -23.74
CA SER A 467 -6.79 -5.54 -24.21
C SER A 467 -5.97 -4.73 -25.22
N GLY A 468 -4.65 -4.69 -25.05
CA GLY A 468 -3.71 -3.98 -25.93
C GLY A 468 -3.68 -2.45 -25.77
N ALA A 469 -4.34 -1.89 -24.74
CA ALA A 469 -4.35 -0.45 -24.51
C ALA A 469 -3.08 0.01 -23.78
N ILE A 470 -2.62 1.23 -24.10
CA ILE A 470 -1.52 1.89 -23.36
C ILE A 470 -2.10 2.50 -22.09
N GLU A 471 -1.54 2.19 -20.93
CA GLU A 471 -1.92 2.81 -19.67
C GLU A 471 -1.09 4.08 -19.42
N VAL A 472 -1.73 5.11 -18.86
CA VAL A 472 -1.10 6.41 -18.58
C VAL A 472 -1.53 6.92 -17.22
N ASP A 473 -0.57 7.30 -16.39
CA ASP A 473 -0.79 8.03 -15.15
C ASP A 473 -0.56 9.52 -15.36
N VAL A 474 -1.43 10.37 -14.81
CA VAL A 474 -1.29 11.82 -14.87
C VAL A 474 -1.42 12.42 -13.48
N ASP A 475 -0.34 13.03 -12.98
CA ASP A 475 -0.33 13.74 -11.70
C ASP A 475 -0.56 15.24 -11.90
N CYS A 476 -1.47 15.82 -11.15
CA CYS A 476 -1.95 17.20 -11.31
C CYS A 476 -2.06 17.92 -9.96
N LEU A 477 -1.73 19.22 -9.96
CA LEU A 477 -2.01 20.16 -8.89
C LEU A 477 -3.19 21.05 -9.26
N CYS A 478 -4.05 21.37 -8.29
CA CYS A 478 -5.17 22.28 -8.49
C CYS A 478 -5.47 23.08 -7.21
N ASP A 479 -5.78 24.37 -7.35
CA ASP A 479 -6.21 25.26 -6.24
C ASP A 479 -7.72 25.53 -6.25
N GLY A 480 -8.48 24.62 -6.86
CA GLY A 480 -9.91 24.74 -7.14
C GLY A 480 -10.24 25.52 -8.43
N LYS A 481 -9.29 26.25 -9.01
CA LYS A 481 -9.50 27.03 -10.26
C LYS A 481 -8.42 26.76 -11.30
N SER A 482 -7.18 27.04 -10.93
CA SER A 482 -5.99 26.87 -11.75
C SER A 482 -5.45 25.45 -11.58
N THR A 483 -4.97 24.88 -12.68
CA THR A 483 -4.51 23.49 -12.74
C THR A 483 -3.11 23.44 -13.35
N PHE A 484 -2.25 22.59 -12.80
CA PHE A 484 -0.93 22.30 -13.35
C PHE A 484 -0.74 20.79 -13.45
N VAL A 485 -0.66 20.26 -14.67
CA VAL A 485 -0.32 18.86 -14.93
C VAL A 485 1.17 18.71 -14.72
N SER A 486 1.56 18.04 -13.63
CA SER A 486 2.94 17.92 -13.17
C SER A 486 3.73 16.78 -13.82
N GLY A 487 3.04 15.78 -14.38
CA GLY A 487 3.67 14.70 -15.12
C GLY A 487 2.63 13.82 -15.82
N ILE A 488 2.94 13.39 -17.03
CA ILE A 488 2.19 12.42 -17.82
C ILE A 488 3.12 11.23 -18.03
N LEU A 489 2.82 10.12 -17.36
CA LEU A 489 3.66 8.95 -17.27
C LEU A 489 3.05 7.86 -18.16
N GLU A 490 3.73 7.55 -19.26
CA GLU A 490 3.33 6.46 -20.13
C GLU A 490 3.87 5.14 -19.58
N HIS A 491 3.00 4.16 -19.35
CA HIS A 491 3.45 2.84 -18.91
C HIS A 491 4.10 2.07 -20.04
N ILE A 492 5.07 1.22 -19.70
CA ILE A 492 5.65 0.28 -20.64
C ILE A 492 4.70 -0.90 -20.80
N GLU A 493 4.21 -1.47 -19.71
CA GLU A 493 3.18 -2.51 -19.71
C GLU A 493 1.83 -2.02 -20.25
N GLU A 494 1.04 -2.94 -20.80
CA GLU A 494 -0.33 -2.64 -21.26
C GLU A 494 -1.32 -2.56 -20.10
N ALA A 495 -2.43 -1.86 -20.32
CA ALA A 495 -3.52 -1.75 -19.36
C ALA A 495 -4.04 -3.16 -18.98
N GLY A 496 -4.09 -3.43 -17.68
CA GLY A 496 -4.34 -4.77 -17.14
C GLY A 496 -3.23 -5.28 -16.22
N ILE A 497 -2.04 -4.70 -16.34
CA ILE A 497 -1.01 -4.76 -15.31
C ILE A 497 -1.13 -3.51 -14.46
N HIS A 498 -1.24 -3.68 -13.14
CA HIS A 498 -1.49 -2.58 -12.22
C HIS A 498 -0.35 -1.53 -12.28
N SER A 499 -0.70 -0.23 -12.35
CA SER A 499 0.23 0.91 -12.40
C SER A 499 1.43 0.84 -11.45
N GLY A 500 1.21 0.37 -10.22
CA GLY A 500 2.28 0.14 -9.24
C GLY A 500 3.35 -0.88 -9.66
N ASP A 501 2.98 -1.91 -10.43
CA ASP A 501 3.86 -2.96 -10.93
C ASP A 501 4.42 -2.67 -12.33
N SER A 502 3.85 -1.69 -13.05
CA SER A 502 4.33 -1.26 -14.36
C SER A 502 5.58 -0.40 -14.24
N ALA A 503 6.48 -0.55 -15.22
CA ALA A 503 7.46 0.48 -15.54
C ALA A 503 6.75 1.65 -16.25
N CYS A 504 7.26 2.86 -16.10
CA CYS A 504 6.70 4.02 -16.79
C CYS A 504 7.76 5.08 -17.11
N SER A 505 7.48 5.89 -18.13
CA SER A 505 8.37 6.93 -18.65
C SER A 505 7.78 8.32 -18.44
N LEU A 506 8.62 9.26 -18.01
CA LEU A 506 8.35 10.69 -17.98
C LEU A 506 9.54 11.44 -18.62
N PRO A 507 9.34 12.19 -19.72
CA PRO A 507 8.11 12.31 -20.50
C PRO A 507 7.68 10.99 -21.17
N VAL A 508 6.49 11.00 -21.75
CA VAL A 508 5.97 9.92 -22.60
C VAL A 508 6.96 9.61 -23.73
N HIS A 509 7.11 8.33 -24.09
CA HIS A 509 8.12 7.87 -25.05
C HIS A 509 7.55 7.54 -26.44
N SER A 510 6.26 7.19 -26.53
CA SER A 510 5.63 6.77 -27.79
C SER A 510 4.35 7.53 -28.15
N LEU A 511 3.72 8.22 -27.18
CA LEU A 511 2.46 8.92 -27.40
C LEU A 511 2.60 10.16 -28.30
N PRO A 512 1.75 10.32 -29.34
CA PRO A 512 1.65 11.54 -30.14
C PRO A 512 1.26 12.76 -29.31
N SER A 513 1.75 13.95 -29.69
CA SER A 513 1.48 15.21 -28.99
C SER A 513 -0.01 15.54 -28.87
N GLU A 514 -0.82 15.20 -29.87
CA GLU A 514 -2.28 15.43 -29.84
C GLU A 514 -2.96 14.66 -28.71
N LEU A 515 -2.50 13.43 -28.42
CA LEU A 515 -3.03 12.64 -27.31
C LEU A 515 -2.55 13.17 -25.96
N VAL A 516 -1.31 13.69 -25.90
CA VAL A 516 -0.78 14.37 -24.71
C VAL A 516 -1.59 15.62 -24.38
N ASP A 517 -1.90 16.45 -25.39
CA ASP A 517 -2.77 17.63 -25.24
C ASP A 517 -4.16 17.25 -24.73
N GLU A 518 -4.72 16.14 -25.24
CA GLU A 518 -6.02 15.66 -24.81
C GLU A 518 -6.01 15.14 -23.36
N LEU A 519 -4.98 14.40 -22.96
CA LEU A 519 -4.80 13.95 -21.57
C LEU A 519 -4.73 15.14 -20.60
N GLU A 520 -3.99 16.19 -20.94
CA GLU A 520 -3.91 17.40 -20.11
C GLU A 520 -5.26 18.11 -20.03
N ARG A 521 -5.96 18.26 -21.15
CA ARG A 521 -7.28 18.88 -21.20
C ARG A 521 -8.28 18.12 -20.33
N GLN A 522 -8.34 16.79 -20.44
CA GLN A 522 -9.22 15.95 -19.65
C GLN A 522 -8.87 16.02 -18.16
N THR A 523 -7.58 15.94 -17.82
CA THR A 523 -7.10 16.01 -16.43
C THR A 523 -7.47 17.34 -15.79
N ALA A 524 -7.23 18.46 -16.50
CA ALA A 524 -7.57 19.79 -16.00
C ALA A 524 -9.10 19.97 -15.84
N ALA A 525 -9.91 19.38 -16.74
CA ALA A 525 -11.36 19.41 -16.62
C ALA A 525 -11.86 18.62 -15.40
N LEU A 526 -11.30 17.43 -15.15
CA LEU A 526 -11.59 16.62 -13.97
C LEU A 526 -11.20 17.34 -12.67
N ALA A 527 -10.00 17.92 -12.62
CA ALA A 527 -9.51 18.65 -11.44
C ALA A 527 -10.46 19.78 -11.02
N ARG A 528 -10.91 20.58 -12.00
CA ARG A 528 -11.87 21.67 -11.76
C ARG A 528 -13.25 21.14 -11.35
N ALA A 529 -13.72 20.08 -12.00
CA ALA A 529 -15.05 19.56 -11.75
C ALA A 529 -15.18 18.87 -10.38
N LEU A 530 -14.08 18.32 -9.87
CA LEU A 530 -13.94 17.74 -8.53
C LEU A 530 -13.53 18.78 -7.47
N ASN A 531 -13.39 20.06 -7.83
CA ASN A 531 -12.89 21.12 -6.95
C ASN A 531 -11.62 20.71 -6.19
N VAL A 532 -10.66 20.08 -6.89
CA VAL A 532 -9.43 19.60 -6.27
C VAL A 532 -8.67 20.75 -5.63
N GLY A 533 -8.30 20.59 -4.37
CA GLY A 533 -7.45 21.49 -3.61
C GLY A 533 -6.21 20.74 -3.16
N GLY A 534 -5.10 20.85 -3.89
CA GLY A 534 -3.88 20.08 -3.69
C GLY A 534 -3.61 19.12 -4.86
N LEU A 535 -3.35 17.85 -4.55
CA LEU A 535 -2.98 16.81 -5.52
C LEU A 535 -4.18 16.02 -6.05
N MET A 536 -4.08 15.61 -7.31
CA MET A 536 -4.93 14.62 -7.94
C MET A 536 -4.09 13.77 -8.90
N ASN A 537 -4.41 12.49 -8.98
CA ASN A 537 -3.89 11.56 -9.99
C ASN A 537 -5.06 11.05 -10.85
N VAL A 538 -4.82 10.86 -12.15
CA VAL A 538 -5.79 10.26 -13.07
C VAL A 538 -5.12 9.14 -13.85
N GLN A 539 -5.79 7.99 -13.93
CA GLN A 539 -5.36 6.87 -14.75
C GLN A 539 -6.21 6.77 -16.01
N TYR A 540 -5.54 6.65 -17.14
CA TYR A 540 -6.14 6.53 -18.46
C TYR A 540 -5.71 5.24 -19.15
N ALA A 541 -6.56 4.74 -20.04
CA ALA A 541 -6.19 3.76 -21.06
C ALA A 541 -6.41 4.36 -22.44
N ILE A 542 -5.44 4.18 -23.34
CA ILE A 542 -5.51 4.64 -24.71
C ILE A 542 -5.61 3.44 -25.64
N LYS A 543 -6.70 3.36 -26.38
CA LYS A 543 -6.94 2.29 -27.36
C LYS A 543 -7.47 2.87 -28.66
N ASP A 544 -6.82 2.53 -29.78
CA ASP A 544 -7.18 2.97 -31.13
C ASP A 544 -7.37 4.50 -31.22
N GLY A 545 -6.50 5.26 -30.53
CA GLY A 545 -6.56 6.73 -30.47
C GLY A 545 -7.64 7.32 -29.55
N THR A 546 -8.44 6.49 -28.88
CA THR A 546 -9.45 6.93 -27.91
C THR A 546 -8.90 6.87 -26.49
N VAL A 547 -9.06 7.97 -25.75
CA VAL A 547 -8.68 8.07 -24.33
C VAL A 547 -9.86 7.66 -23.46
N TYR A 548 -9.66 6.67 -22.60
CA TYR A 548 -10.65 6.17 -21.64
C TYR A 548 -10.18 6.48 -20.22
N VAL A 549 -11.05 7.06 -19.39
CA VAL A 549 -10.77 7.27 -17.96
C VAL A 549 -10.99 5.96 -17.20
N LEU A 550 -9.96 5.48 -16.50
CA LEU A 550 -10.05 4.28 -15.65
C LEU A 550 -10.51 4.66 -14.24
N GLU A 551 -9.77 5.57 -13.60
CA GLU A 551 -10.04 6.10 -12.27
C GLU A 551 -9.42 7.48 -12.04
N VAL A 552 -9.93 8.19 -11.04
CA VAL A 552 -9.39 9.46 -10.55
C VAL A 552 -9.18 9.34 -9.05
N ASN A 553 -7.99 9.70 -8.59
CA ASN A 553 -7.58 9.69 -7.20
C ASN A 553 -7.32 11.14 -6.77
N PRO A 554 -8.29 11.86 -6.18
CA PRO A 554 -8.14 13.26 -5.74
C PRO A 554 -7.32 13.39 -4.43
N ARG A 555 -6.14 12.76 -4.44
CA ARG A 555 -5.18 12.68 -3.34
C ARG A 555 -3.77 12.49 -3.91
N ALA A 556 -2.77 12.39 -3.03
CA ALA A 556 -1.43 12.00 -3.45
C ALA A 556 -1.44 10.56 -4.04
N SER A 557 -0.70 10.38 -5.12
CA SER A 557 -0.38 9.08 -5.72
C SER A 557 1.05 8.67 -5.34
N ARG A 558 1.36 7.39 -5.55
CA ARG A 558 2.72 6.87 -5.33
C ARG A 558 3.75 7.44 -6.33
N THR A 559 3.31 7.98 -7.46
CA THR A 559 4.17 8.54 -8.51
C THR A 559 4.68 9.95 -8.19
N VAL A 560 4.09 10.64 -7.19
CA VAL A 560 4.47 12.01 -6.82
C VAL A 560 5.98 12.19 -6.54
N PRO A 561 6.66 11.32 -5.78
CA PRO A 561 8.11 11.45 -5.56
C PRO A 561 8.91 11.30 -6.86
N PHE A 562 8.55 10.33 -7.71
CA PHE A 562 9.18 10.12 -9.02
C PHE A 562 8.99 11.34 -9.94
N VAL A 563 7.76 11.89 -10.02
CA VAL A 563 7.47 13.11 -10.79
C VAL A 563 8.30 14.27 -10.25
N ALA A 564 8.27 14.52 -8.93
CA ALA A 564 9.01 15.60 -8.29
C ALA A 564 10.53 15.52 -8.56
N LYS A 565 11.09 14.31 -8.52
CA LYS A 565 12.51 14.05 -8.83
C LYS A 565 12.83 14.11 -10.31
N THR A 566 11.87 13.97 -11.21
CA THR A 566 12.07 14.12 -12.65
C THR A 566 12.03 15.58 -13.08
N ILE A 567 11.05 16.36 -12.62
CA ILE A 567 10.89 17.76 -13.03
C ILE A 567 11.68 18.75 -12.17
N GLY A 568 12.33 18.27 -11.11
CA GLY A 568 13.15 19.11 -10.22
C GLY A 568 12.34 20.10 -9.39
N ARG A 569 11.10 19.77 -9.02
CA ARG A 569 10.21 20.61 -8.19
C ARG A 569 9.52 19.82 -7.08
N PRO A 570 9.39 20.38 -5.87
CA PRO A 570 8.82 19.68 -4.73
C PRO A 570 7.28 19.71 -4.77
N ILE A 571 6.68 18.91 -5.65
CA ILE A 571 5.22 18.92 -5.90
C ILE A 571 4.39 18.72 -4.63
N ALA A 572 4.79 17.81 -3.72
CA ALA A 572 4.11 17.63 -2.43
C ALA A 572 4.18 18.87 -1.51
N LYS A 573 5.29 19.64 -1.54
CA LYS A 573 5.39 20.90 -0.79
C LYS A 573 4.42 21.95 -1.34
N ILE A 574 4.36 22.07 -2.66
CA ILE A 574 3.46 23.01 -3.35
C ILE A 574 2.00 22.66 -3.03
N ALA A 575 1.65 21.38 -3.14
CA ALA A 575 0.33 20.88 -2.79
C ALA A 575 -0.06 21.18 -1.33
N ALA A 576 0.85 21.00 -0.37
CA ALA A 576 0.58 21.32 1.04
C ALA A 576 0.26 22.79 1.27
N ARG A 577 0.93 23.70 0.56
CA ARG A 577 0.64 25.14 0.63
C ARG A 577 -0.71 25.50 0.01
N ILE A 578 -1.06 24.84 -1.11
CA ILE A 578 -2.39 24.99 -1.72
C ILE A 578 -3.49 24.50 -0.76
N MET A 579 -3.29 23.34 -0.12
CA MET A 579 -4.24 22.83 0.88
C MET A 579 -4.38 23.76 2.09
N ALA A 580 -3.31 24.48 2.45
CA ALA A 580 -3.32 25.53 3.47
C ALA A 580 -3.89 26.89 3.00
N GLY A 581 -4.36 26.99 1.75
CA GLY A 581 -5.11 28.13 1.21
C GLY A 581 -4.35 29.04 0.24
N GLU A 582 -3.10 28.75 -0.11
CA GLU A 582 -2.37 29.50 -1.14
C GLU A 582 -2.88 29.18 -2.56
N LYS A 583 -2.78 30.15 -3.47
CA LYS A 583 -3.04 29.91 -4.90
C LYS A 583 -1.89 29.13 -5.52
N LEU A 584 -2.15 28.45 -6.63
CA LEU A 584 -1.17 27.65 -7.35
C LEU A 584 0.09 28.45 -7.71
N GLU A 585 -0.06 29.65 -8.27
CA GLU A 585 1.07 30.51 -8.66
C GLU A 585 1.91 30.96 -7.46
N ASP A 586 1.26 31.36 -6.37
CA ASP A 586 1.93 31.81 -5.14
C ASP A 586 2.71 30.65 -4.49
N ALA A 587 2.10 29.46 -4.43
CA ALA A 587 2.74 28.27 -3.90
C ALA A 587 3.98 27.84 -4.73
N PHE A 588 3.93 27.99 -6.06
CA PHE A 588 5.09 27.76 -6.93
C PHE A 588 6.21 28.78 -6.69
N ALA A 589 5.88 30.06 -6.51
CA ALA A 589 6.86 31.13 -6.36
C ALA A 589 7.86 30.89 -5.21
N HIS A 590 7.47 30.13 -4.18
CA HIS A 590 8.34 29.73 -3.08
C HIS A 590 9.41 28.69 -3.43
N TYR A 591 9.22 27.94 -4.51
CA TYR A 591 10.10 26.84 -4.92
C TYR A 591 10.68 27.01 -6.34
N GLY A 592 10.56 28.21 -6.90
CA GLY A 592 11.09 28.58 -8.21
C GLY A 592 10.03 28.66 -9.30
N ALA A 593 10.47 28.88 -10.54
CA ALA A 593 9.57 28.95 -11.68
C ALA A 593 8.85 27.61 -11.91
N MET A 594 7.59 27.70 -12.35
CA MET A 594 6.80 26.56 -12.82
C MET A 594 7.56 25.89 -13.99
N PRO A 595 7.87 24.58 -13.89
CA PRO A 595 8.65 23.89 -14.91
C PRO A 595 7.75 23.55 -16.11
N ASP A 596 8.36 23.10 -17.21
CA ASP A 596 7.67 22.44 -18.33
C ASP A 596 7.87 20.92 -18.21
N PRO A 597 6.89 20.17 -17.69
CA PRO A 597 7.01 18.71 -17.53
C PRO A 597 7.10 17.94 -18.84
N ARG A 598 6.72 18.54 -19.97
CA ARG A 598 6.83 17.89 -21.29
C ARG A 598 8.27 17.86 -21.79
N ASN A 599 9.09 18.81 -21.33
CA ASN A 599 10.46 18.94 -21.78
C ASN A 599 11.42 19.23 -20.61
N PRO A 600 11.63 18.25 -19.70
CA PRO A 600 12.57 18.41 -18.59
C PRO A 600 14.05 18.34 -19.04
N GLY A 601 14.33 18.17 -20.34
CA GLY A 601 15.69 18.07 -20.89
C GLY A 601 16.37 16.71 -20.69
N HIS A 602 15.64 15.74 -20.14
CA HIS A 602 16.07 14.36 -19.90
C HIS A 602 14.83 13.45 -19.82
N ILE A 603 15.05 12.15 -19.65
CA ILE A 603 14.04 11.10 -19.56
C ILE A 603 14.26 10.33 -18.27
N ALA A 604 13.19 10.16 -17.51
CA ALA A 604 13.15 9.32 -16.33
C ALA A 604 12.28 8.09 -16.62
N VAL A 605 12.79 6.91 -16.26
CA VAL A 605 12.04 5.65 -16.30
C VAL A 605 11.96 5.09 -14.90
N LYS A 606 10.75 4.89 -14.39
CA LYS A 606 10.48 4.14 -13.17
C LYS A 606 10.37 2.66 -13.48
N GLU A 607 10.92 1.81 -12.63
CA GLU A 607 10.75 0.35 -12.69
C GLU A 607 10.41 -0.20 -11.30
N ALA A 608 9.56 -1.22 -11.25
CA ALA A 608 9.09 -1.86 -10.03
C ALA A 608 10.04 -2.98 -9.55
N VAL A 609 10.14 -3.14 -8.23
CA VAL A 609 10.92 -4.20 -7.56
C VAL A 609 10.00 -5.19 -6.89
N PHE A 610 10.18 -6.48 -7.22
CA PHE A 610 9.28 -7.55 -6.80
C PHE A 610 9.87 -8.47 -5.72
N PRO A 611 9.08 -8.91 -4.73
CA PRO A 611 9.55 -9.78 -3.66
C PRO A 611 9.44 -11.28 -3.99
N PHE A 612 9.21 -11.67 -5.26
CA PHE A 612 8.92 -13.07 -5.64
C PHE A 612 9.94 -14.10 -5.14
N ALA A 613 11.23 -13.72 -5.04
CA ALA A 613 12.27 -14.58 -4.49
C ALA A 613 12.06 -14.97 -3.01
N ARG A 614 11.28 -14.18 -2.25
CA ARG A 614 10.91 -14.43 -0.84
C ARG A 614 9.72 -15.39 -0.70
N PHE A 615 8.96 -15.62 -1.78
CA PHE A 615 7.74 -16.41 -1.76
C PHE A 615 7.83 -17.60 -2.73
N PRO A 616 8.58 -18.65 -2.38
CA PRO A 616 8.69 -19.84 -3.22
C PRO A 616 7.32 -20.50 -3.37
N GLY A 617 6.92 -20.80 -4.62
CA GLY A 617 5.63 -21.43 -4.94
C GLY A 617 4.63 -20.46 -5.58
N VAL A 618 4.85 -19.16 -5.38
CA VAL A 618 4.08 -18.09 -6.03
C VAL A 618 4.49 -17.97 -7.49
N ASP A 619 3.52 -17.64 -8.31
CA ASP A 619 3.73 -17.34 -9.72
C ASP A 619 4.14 -15.87 -9.90
N ILE A 620 5.12 -15.61 -10.77
CA ILE A 620 5.67 -14.25 -11.00
C ILE A 620 4.91 -13.46 -12.08
N LEU A 621 3.72 -13.93 -12.46
CA LEU A 621 2.91 -13.25 -13.45
C LEU A 621 2.34 -11.95 -12.87
N LEU A 622 2.48 -10.87 -13.65
CA LEU A 622 1.87 -9.58 -13.38
C LEU A 622 0.38 -9.60 -13.70
N GLY A 623 -0.38 -8.71 -13.09
CA GLY A 623 -1.81 -8.61 -13.31
C GLY A 623 -2.37 -7.34 -12.68
N PRO A 624 -3.70 -7.25 -12.52
CA PRO A 624 -4.35 -6.03 -12.07
C PRO A 624 -4.26 -5.81 -10.55
N GLU A 625 -3.70 -6.77 -9.81
CA GLU A 625 -3.38 -6.60 -8.38
C GLU A 625 -1.88 -6.34 -8.20
N MET A 626 -1.54 -5.24 -7.51
CA MET A 626 -0.16 -4.85 -7.23
C MET A 626 0.54 -5.84 -6.29
N ARG A 627 1.79 -6.17 -6.60
CA ARG A 627 2.67 -7.07 -5.83
C ARG A 627 4.08 -6.54 -5.57
N SER A 628 4.49 -5.48 -6.24
CA SER A 628 5.79 -4.83 -6.01
C SER A 628 5.89 -4.23 -4.61
N THR A 629 7.12 -4.17 -4.10
CA THR A 629 7.45 -3.65 -2.75
C THR A 629 8.23 -2.34 -2.78
N GLY A 630 8.64 -1.89 -3.95
CA GLY A 630 9.37 -0.64 -4.13
C GLY A 630 9.63 -0.38 -5.61
N GLU A 631 10.39 0.68 -5.87
CA GLU A 631 10.68 1.17 -7.21
C GLU A 631 12.10 1.75 -7.32
N VAL A 632 12.57 1.87 -8.55
CA VAL A 632 13.84 2.51 -8.91
C VAL A 632 13.64 3.47 -10.07
N MET A 633 14.55 4.42 -10.21
CA MET A 633 14.52 5.45 -11.24
C MET A 633 15.80 5.40 -12.09
N GLY A 634 15.65 5.19 -13.40
CA GLY A 634 16.70 5.35 -14.39
C GLY A 634 16.60 6.71 -15.07
N LEU A 635 17.69 7.47 -15.09
CA LEU A 635 17.76 8.81 -15.70
C LEU A 635 18.81 8.85 -16.81
N ASP A 636 18.40 9.32 -17.99
CA ASP A 636 19.30 9.60 -19.12
C ASP A 636 18.67 10.63 -20.07
N ARG A 637 19.38 11.07 -21.11
CA ARG A 637 18.80 11.89 -22.20
C ARG A 637 18.20 11.02 -23.31
N ASP A 638 18.53 9.74 -23.33
CA ASP A 638 18.00 8.74 -24.24
C ASP A 638 17.10 7.74 -23.50
N PHE A 639 15.91 7.45 -24.04
CA PHE A 639 14.94 6.56 -23.41
C PHE A 639 15.50 5.16 -23.18
N ALA A 640 16.20 4.59 -24.17
CA ALA A 640 16.70 3.22 -24.09
C ALA A 640 17.78 3.08 -23.00
N LEU A 641 18.61 4.10 -22.82
CA LEU A 641 19.59 4.15 -21.71
C LEU A 641 18.92 4.40 -20.35
N ALA A 642 17.90 5.26 -20.27
CA ALA A 642 17.12 5.47 -19.04
C ALA A 642 16.43 4.17 -18.61
N PHE A 643 15.80 3.45 -19.55
CA PHE A 643 15.21 2.13 -19.32
C PHE A 643 16.27 1.10 -18.91
N ALA A 644 17.43 1.06 -19.57
CA ALA A 644 18.52 0.17 -19.17
C ALA A 644 18.98 0.41 -17.72
N LYS A 645 19.06 1.68 -17.30
CA LYS A 645 19.42 2.08 -15.93
C LYS A 645 18.34 1.65 -14.93
N SER A 646 17.05 1.78 -15.27
CA SER A 646 15.97 1.33 -14.39
C SER A 646 15.98 -0.19 -14.21
N GLN A 647 16.17 -0.97 -15.28
CA GLN A 647 16.35 -2.43 -15.20
C GLN A 647 17.52 -2.80 -14.28
N LEU A 648 18.68 -2.17 -14.47
CA LEU A 648 19.85 -2.42 -13.65
C LEU A 648 19.60 -2.07 -12.17
N GLY A 649 18.93 -0.94 -11.92
CA GLY A 649 18.50 -0.52 -10.59
C GLY A 649 17.58 -1.54 -9.92
N ALA A 650 16.68 -2.18 -10.67
CA ALA A 650 15.78 -3.21 -10.19
C ALA A 650 16.48 -4.58 -9.98
N GLY A 651 17.79 -4.65 -10.22
CA GLY A 651 18.60 -5.85 -10.08
C GLY A 651 18.59 -6.77 -11.31
N VAL A 652 18.13 -6.26 -12.46
CA VAL A 652 18.10 -6.98 -13.74
C VAL A 652 19.29 -6.52 -14.61
N ASP A 653 20.30 -7.37 -14.74
CA ASP A 653 21.44 -7.12 -15.63
C ASP A 653 21.10 -7.60 -17.05
N LEU A 654 20.99 -6.65 -17.99
CA LEU A 654 20.62 -6.94 -19.37
C LEU A 654 21.79 -7.55 -20.14
N PRO A 655 21.61 -8.71 -20.79
CA PRO A 655 22.69 -9.36 -21.52
C PRO A 655 23.09 -8.57 -22.77
N ARG A 656 24.39 -8.52 -23.07
CA ARG A 656 24.94 -7.93 -24.31
C ARG A 656 25.16 -8.94 -25.44
N SER A 657 25.09 -10.23 -25.09
CA SER A 657 25.25 -11.38 -26.00
C SER A 657 24.64 -12.62 -25.37
N GLY A 658 24.34 -13.64 -26.18
CA GLY A 658 23.88 -14.94 -25.69
C GLY A 658 22.72 -15.46 -26.52
N THR A 659 21.79 -16.13 -25.86
CA THR A 659 20.62 -16.74 -26.49
C THR A 659 19.33 -16.09 -25.99
N LEU A 660 18.50 -15.66 -26.94
CA LEU A 660 17.12 -15.21 -26.73
C LEU A 660 16.17 -16.40 -26.90
N PHE A 661 15.30 -16.64 -25.92
CA PHE A 661 14.17 -17.55 -26.09
C PHE A 661 12.87 -16.77 -26.36
N VAL A 662 12.09 -17.20 -27.36
CA VAL A 662 10.82 -16.56 -27.76
C VAL A 662 9.69 -17.59 -27.79
N SER A 663 8.62 -17.32 -27.05
CA SER A 663 7.37 -18.09 -27.10
C SER A 663 6.17 -17.18 -26.88
N VAL A 664 5.47 -16.82 -27.95
CA VAL A 664 4.38 -15.84 -27.90
C VAL A 664 3.07 -16.42 -28.42
N ARG A 665 1.94 -15.84 -28.00
CA ARG A 665 0.62 -16.12 -28.59
C ARG A 665 0.58 -15.69 -30.06
N ASP A 666 -0.38 -16.25 -30.81
CA ASP A 666 -0.43 -16.04 -32.27
C ASP A 666 -0.65 -14.57 -32.67
N GLU A 667 -1.45 -13.83 -31.90
CA GLU A 667 -1.74 -12.42 -32.13
C GLU A 667 -0.48 -11.53 -31.96
N ASP A 668 0.41 -11.92 -31.05
CA ASP A 668 1.63 -11.17 -30.72
C ASP A 668 2.78 -11.42 -31.70
N LYS A 669 2.69 -12.46 -32.54
CA LYS A 669 3.76 -12.84 -33.48
C LYS A 669 4.20 -11.67 -34.37
N LYS A 670 3.25 -10.90 -34.88
CA LYS A 670 3.58 -9.74 -35.73
C LYS A 670 4.29 -8.65 -34.92
N GLY A 671 3.81 -8.37 -33.71
CA GLY A 671 4.35 -7.33 -32.84
C GLY A 671 5.73 -7.66 -32.26
N ILE A 672 6.03 -8.93 -31.99
CA ILE A 672 7.34 -9.32 -31.42
C ILE A 672 8.47 -9.32 -32.46
N LEU A 673 8.14 -9.45 -33.75
CA LEU A 673 9.12 -9.65 -34.82
C LEU A 673 10.21 -8.56 -34.89
N PRO A 674 9.93 -7.25 -34.77
CA PRO A 674 10.95 -6.21 -34.79
C PRO A 674 11.98 -6.35 -33.66
N ALA A 675 11.53 -6.64 -32.44
CA ALA A 675 12.40 -6.84 -31.28
C ALA A 675 13.33 -8.05 -31.48
N VAL A 676 12.79 -9.17 -31.97
CA VAL A 676 13.58 -10.38 -32.25
C VAL A 676 14.59 -10.12 -33.37
N LYS A 677 14.19 -9.44 -34.45
CA LYS A 677 15.10 -9.06 -35.56
C LYS A 677 16.25 -8.18 -35.07
N ARG A 678 15.95 -7.21 -34.20
CA ARG A 678 16.97 -6.34 -33.60
C ARG A 678 18.00 -7.16 -32.83
N LEU A 679 17.56 -8.02 -31.90
CA LEU A 679 18.49 -8.84 -31.09
C LEU A 679 19.26 -9.87 -31.93
N ALA A 680 18.61 -10.51 -32.90
CA ALA A 680 19.28 -11.42 -33.84
C ALA A 680 20.35 -10.69 -34.67
N GLY A 681 20.05 -9.47 -35.16
CA GLY A 681 21.01 -8.61 -35.86
C GLY A 681 22.20 -8.18 -35.00
N LEU A 682 22.03 -8.11 -33.68
CA LEU A 682 23.11 -7.89 -32.72
C LEU A 682 23.91 -9.17 -32.39
N GLY A 683 23.58 -10.31 -32.98
CA GLY A 683 24.31 -11.58 -32.83
C GLY A 683 23.78 -12.51 -31.73
N PHE A 684 22.55 -12.29 -31.24
CA PHE A 684 21.91 -13.27 -30.35
C PHE A 684 21.49 -14.52 -31.13
N LYS A 685 21.71 -15.70 -30.53
CA LYS A 685 21.07 -16.93 -31.01
C LYS A 685 19.60 -16.91 -30.61
N VAL A 686 18.71 -17.37 -31.48
CA VAL A 686 17.27 -17.40 -31.19
C VAL A 686 16.81 -18.85 -30.99
N LEU A 687 16.22 -19.12 -29.82
CA LEU A 687 15.47 -20.35 -29.53
C LEU A 687 13.99 -20.02 -29.51
N ALA A 688 13.14 -20.89 -30.06
CA ALA A 688 11.70 -20.66 -30.03
C ALA A 688 10.88 -21.96 -29.97
N THR A 689 9.67 -21.88 -29.44
CA THR A 689 8.71 -23.00 -29.50
C THR A 689 8.25 -23.23 -30.93
N SER A 690 7.83 -24.46 -31.25
CA SER A 690 7.51 -24.92 -32.62
C SER A 690 6.73 -23.90 -33.48
N GLY A 691 5.62 -23.37 -32.96
CA GLY A 691 4.78 -22.41 -33.68
C GLY A 691 5.39 -21.01 -33.85
N THR A 692 6.24 -20.58 -32.92
CA THR A 692 6.96 -19.30 -32.98
C THR A 692 8.19 -19.41 -33.88
N ALA A 693 8.95 -20.52 -33.79
CA ALA A 693 10.11 -20.79 -34.63
C ALA A 693 9.75 -20.80 -36.13
N ARG A 694 8.64 -21.44 -36.51
CA ARG A 694 8.15 -21.45 -37.89
C ARG A 694 7.87 -20.03 -38.41
N PHE A 695 7.12 -19.26 -37.64
CA PHE A 695 6.78 -17.87 -38.00
C PHE A 695 8.04 -16.99 -38.15
N LEU A 696 9.01 -17.13 -37.24
CA LEU A 696 10.26 -16.38 -37.30
C LEU A 696 11.09 -16.75 -38.54
N ALA A 697 11.19 -18.04 -38.87
CA ALA A 697 11.88 -18.52 -40.06
C ALA A 697 11.25 -18.00 -41.36
N GLU A 698 9.91 -18.03 -41.46
CA GLU A 698 9.15 -17.46 -42.58
C GLU A 698 9.39 -15.96 -42.76
N ASN A 699 9.81 -15.25 -41.70
CA ASN A 699 10.07 -13.82 -41.70
C ASN A 699 11.57 -13.46 -41.68
N GLY A 700 12.44 -14.43 -42.00
CA GLY A 700 13.88 -14.22 -42.19
C GLY A 700 14.71 -14.18 -40.91
N VAL A 701 14.23 -14.76 -39.81
CA VAL A 701 14.98 -14.93 -38.56
C VAL A 701 15.25 -16.41 -38.34
N ASP A 702 16.54 -16.80 -38.31
CA ASP A 702 16.93 -18.18 -37.97
C ASP A 702 16.67 -18.46 -36.48
N ALA A 703 15.72 -19.35 -36.20
CA ALA A 703 15.29 -19.69 -34.86
C ALA A 703 15.33 -21.22 -34.67
N GLN A 704 16.19 -21.68 -33.77
CA GLN A 704 16.29 -23.09 -33.43
C GLN A 704 15.08 -23.50 -32.57
N LYS A 705 14.38 -24.55 -33.00
CA LYS A 705 13.25 -25.10 -32.25
C LYS A 705 13.71 -25.70 -30.92
N ILE A 706 12.98 -25.40 -29.84
CA ILE A 706 13.07 -26.08 -28.54
C ILE A 706 11.69 -26.54 -28.07
N ASN A 707 11.65 -27.65 -27.33
CA ASN A 707 10.42 -28.21 -26.79
C ASN A 707 9.88 -27.39 -25.62
N LYS A 708 8.56 -27.30 -25.50
CA LYS A 708 7.88 -26.94 -24.24
C LYS A 708 8.12 -28.03 -23.19
N VAL A 709 7.87 -27.71 -21.91
CA VAL A 709 8.04 -28.66 -20.79
C VAL A 709 7.25 -29.95 -21.02
N LEU A 710 6.04 -29.85 -21.57
CA LEU A 710 5.16 -30.99 -21.86
C LEU A 710 5.53 -31.76 -23.16
N GLU A 711 6.44 -31.24 -23.99
CA GLU A 711 6.76 -31.79 -25.32
C GLU A 711 7.98 -32.74 -25.32
N GLY A 712 8.60 -32.98 -24.15
CA GLY A 712 9.73 -33.89 -23.98
C GLY A 712 11.11 -33.21 -23.94
N ARG A 713 12.17 -33.99 -23.66
CA ARG A 713 13.52 -33.46 -23.39
C ARG A 713 14.47 -33.46 -24.61
N PRO A 714 15.43 -32.51 -24.69
CA PRO A 714 15.59 -31.34 -23.80
C PRO A 714 14.51 -30.29 -24.05
N HIS A 715 13.99 -29.68 -22.98
CA HIS A 715 12.97 -28.61 -23.06
C HIS A 715 13.51 -27.28 -22.54
N ILE A 716 12.76 -26.21 -22.77
CA ILE A 716 13.16 -24.85 -22.40
C ILE A 716 13.55 -24.68 -20.92
N GLU A 717 12.84 -25.32 -19.98
CA GLU A 717 13.24 -25.25 -18.57
C GLU A 717 14.63 -25.85 -18.31
N ASP A 718 15.03 -26.92 -19.01
CA ASP A 718 16.37 -27.50 -18.89
C ASP A 718 17.41 -26.50 -19.42
N ALA A 719 17.12 -25.84 -20.55
CA ALA A 719 18.01 -24.87 -21.15
C ALA A 719 18.26 -23.64 -20.25
N ILE A 720 17.21 -23.15 -19.58
CA ILE A 720 17.31 -22.06 -18.59
C ILE A 720 18.16 -22.51 -17.40
N ARG A 721 17.89 -23.68 -16.82
CA ARG A 721 18.66 -24.23 -15.69
C ARG A 721 20.14 -24.47 -16.05
N ASN A 722 20.41 -24.85 -17.30
CA ASN A 722 21.76 -25.04 -17.82
C ASN A 722 22.43 -23.73 -18.29
N ARG A 723 21.82 -22.56 -18.03
CA ARG A 723 22.32 -21.23 -18.41
C ARG A 723 22.55 -21.06 -19.92
N GLN A 724 21.78 -21.77 -20.74
CA GLN A 724 21.85 -21.70 -22.20
C GLN A 724 21.00 -20.56 -22.77
N VAL A 725 20.16 -19.93 -21.95
CA VAL A 725 19.28 -18.80 -22.28
C VAL A 725 19.62 -17.62 -21.40
N GLN A 726 19.77 -16.44 -22.01
CA GLN A 726 20.14 -15.20 -21.33
C GLN A 726 18.98 -14.20 -21.25
N ILE A 727 17.96 -14.34 -22.09
CA ILE A 727 16.77 -13.48 -22.07
C ILE A 727 15.57 -14.26 -22.62
N VAL A 728 14.39 -14.00 -22.05
CA VAL A 728 13.14 -14.68 -22.41
C VAL A 728 12.07 -13.67 -22.77
N PHE A 729 11.46 -13.83 -23.94
CA PHE A 729 10.20 -13.20 -24.33
C PHE A 729 9.10 -14.25 -24.33
N ASN A 730 8.13 -14.12 -23.43
CA ASN A 730 7.05 -15.07 -23.32
C ASN A 730 5.69 -14.42 -23.02
N THR A 731 4.84 -14.32 -24.03
CA THR A 731 3.46 -13.88 -23.86
C THR A 731 2.53 -15.10 -23.81
N THR A 732 1.57 -15.11 -22.90
CA THR A 732 0.65 -16.23 -22.67
C THR A 732 -0.78 -15.73 -22.54
N ASP A 733 -1.74 -16.52 -23.00
CA ASP A 733 -3.16 -16.23 -22.84
C ASP A 733 -3.93 -17.48 -22.38
N GLY A 734 -4.89 -17.26 -21.49
CA GLY A 734 -5.70 -18.30 -20.84
C GLY A 734 -5.03 -19.04 -19.68
N GLN A 735 -5.83 -19.42 -18.67
CA GLN A 735 -5.35 -20.05 -17.43
C GLN A 735 -4.51 -21.31 -17.65
N LYS A 736 -4.86 -22.14 -18.64
CA LYS A 736 -4.13 -23.38 -18.92
C LYS A 736 -2.71 -23.09 -19.43
N ALA A 737 -2.55 -22.14 -20.33
CA ALA A 737 -1.24 -21.73 -20.82
C ALA A 737 -0.41 -21.08 -19.72
N VAL A 738 -1.03 -20.29 -18.84
CA VAL A 738 -0.40 -19.71 -17.65
C VAL A 738 0.10 -20.82 -16.72
N SER A 739 -0.74 -21.80 -16.39
CA SER A 739 -0.35 -22.94 -15.55
C SER A 739 0.80 -23.75 -16.17
N ASP A 740 0.72 -24.06 -17.46
CA ASP A 740 1.71 -24.86 -18.18
C ASP A 740 3.09 -24.17 -18.28
N SER A 741 3.12 -22.84 -18.17
CA SER A 741 4.35 -22.02 -18.23
C SER A 741 4.90 -21.62 -16.84
N LYS A 742 4.23 -22.02 -15.75
CA LYS A 742 4.65 -21.69 -14.37
C LYS A 742 6.05 -22.19 -14.02
N SER A 743 6.42 -23.40 -14.45
CA SER A 743 7.75 -23.95 -14.15
C SER A 743 8.87 -23.18 -14.86
N LEU A 744 8.62 -22.73 -16.09
CA LEU A 744 9.53 -21.89 -16.87
C LEU A 744 9.78 -20.56 -16.16
N ARG A 745 8.70 -19.87 -15.76
CA ARG A 745 8.78 -18.61 -15.01
C ARG A 745 9.58 -18.74 -13.72
N ARG A 746 9.33 -19.80 -12.97
CA ARG A 746 10.10 -20.11 -11.77
C ARG A 746 11.58 -20.35 -12.07
N ALA A 747 11.90 -21.07 -13.15
CA ALA A 747 13.28 -21.30 -13.55
C ALA A 747 14.00 -19.99 -13.90
N THR A 748 13.33 -19.06 -14.59
CA THR A 748 13.90 -17.74 -14.90
C THR A 748 14.19 -16.91 -13.65
N LEU A 749 13.26 -16.88 -12.69
CA LEU A 749 13.48 -16.19 -11.41
C LEU A 749 14.69 -16.75 -10.65
N MET A 750 14.80 -18.09 -10.56
CA MET A 750 15.87 -18.76 -9.82
C MET A 750 17.25 -18.59 -10.47
N GLN A 751 17.30 -18.49 -11.81
CA GLN A 751 18.55 -18.27 -12.54
C GLN A 751 18.83 -16.78 -12.82
N LYS A 752 17.97 -15.87 -12.36
CA LYS A 752 18.04 -14.43 -12.62
C LYS A 752 18.12 -14.10 -14.12
N VAL A 753 17.34 -14.83 -14.93
CA VAL A 753 17.24 -14.59 -16.37
C VAL A 753 16.14 -13.54 -16.60
N PRO A 754 16.44 -12.39 -17.24
CA PRO A 754 15.43 -11.40 -17.62
C PRO A 754 14.28 -12.05 -18.41
N TYR A 755 13.05 -11.79 -17.97
CA TYR A 755 11.84 -12.43 -18.46
C TYR A 755 10.76 -11.38 -18.70
N TYR A 756 10.38 -11.19 -19.96
CA TYR A 756 9.40 -10.19 -20.38
C TYR A 756 8.12 -10.87 -20.88
N THR A 757 6.98 -10.45 -20.33
CA THR A 757 5.65 -11.03 -20.59
C THR A 757 4.78 -10.21 -21.53
N THR A 758 5.26 -9.05 -21.97
CA THR A 758 4.52 -8.10 -22.81
C THR A 758 5.29 -7.78 -24.09
N LEU A 759 4.58 -7.40 -25.14
CA LEU A 759 5.20 -6.96 -26.40
C LEU A 759 6.01 -5.68 -26.23
N SER A 760 5.46 -4.72 -25.49
CA SER A 760 6.08 -3.43 -25.20
C SER A 760 7.35 -3.58 -24.36
N GLY A 761 7.32 -4.40 -23.30
CA GLY A 761 8.51 -4.71 -22.50
C GLY A 761 9.61 -5.38 -23.34
N ALA A 762 9.23 -6.31 -24.23
CA ALA A 762 10.16 -6.92 -25.17
C ALA A 762 10.76 -5.93 -26.19
N ALA A 763 10.00 -4.92 -26.62
CA ALA A 763 10.49 -3.86 -27.49
C ALA A 763 11.47 -2.93 -26.74
N ALA A 764 11.08 -2.43 -25.57
CA ALA A 764 11.89 -1.54 -24.74
C ALA A 764 13.24 -2.18 -24.37
N VAL A 765 13.25 -3.45 -23.96
CA VAL A 765 14.50 -4.14 -23.62
C VAL A 765 15.39 -4.40 -24.85
N ALA A 766 14.80 -4.66 -26.03
CA ALA A 766 15.58 -4.84 -27.25
C ALA A 766 16.28 -3.54 -27.67
N GLU A 767 15.64 -2.39 -27.46
CA GLU A 767 16.24 -1.07 -27.65
C GLU A 767 17.32 -0.78 -26.61
N ALA A 768 17.05 -1.05 -25.34
CA ALA A 768 18.01 -0.89 -24.24
C ALA A 768 19.28 -1.73 -24.47
N ILE A 769 19.16 -3.00 -24.87
CA ILE A 769 20.32 -3.86 -25.19
C ILE A 769 21.11 -3.31 -26.39
N ALA A 770 20.42 -2.77 -27.40
CA ALA A 770 21.09 -2.14 -28.54
C ALA A 770 21.88 -0.90 -28.11
N ALA A 771 21.28 -0.03 -27.29
CA ALA A 771 21.91 1.16 -26.75
C ALA A 771 23.12 0.82 -25.86
N LEU A 772 22.97 -0.16 -24.95
CA LEU A 772 24.05 -0.67 -24.09
C LEU A 772 25.22 -1.28 -24.85
N LYS A 773 25.00 -1.77 -26.07
CA LYS A 773 26.06 -2.31 -26.93
C LYS A 773 26.73 -1.23 -27.78
N ALA A 774 26.00 -0.16 -28.12
CA ALA A 774 26.50 0.95 -28.91
C ALA A 774 27.26 2.00 -28.07
N GLY A 775 26.87 2.19 -26.81
CA GLY A 775 27.43 3.20 -25.92
C GLY A 775 27.91 2.66 -24.58
N SER A 776 28.46 3.54 -23.75
CA SER A 776 28.80 3.29 -22.35
C SER A 776 27.74 3.87 -21.42
N LEU A 777 27.41 3.15 -20.35
CA LEU A 777 26.58 3.66 -19.25
C LEU A 777 27.33 4.80 -18.53
N GLU A 778 26.80 6.02 -18.60
CA GLU A 778 27.29 7.17 -17.84
C GLU A 778 26.48 7.37 -16.54
N VAL A 779 27.17 7.85 -15.50
CA VAL A 779 26.56 8.27 -14.23
C VAL A 779 26.62 9.78 -14.11
N ARG A 780 25.56 10.38 -13.55
CA ARG A 780 25.47 11.81 -13.26
C ARG A 780 24.70 12.01 -11.95
N PRO A 781 25.10 12.97 -11.09
CA PRO A 781 24.29 13.37 -9.97
C PRO A 781 22.99 14.04 -10.45
N LEU A 782 21.94 13.94 -9.65
CA LEU A 782 20.62 14.48 -10.01
C LEU A 782 20.66 15.99 -10.30
N GLN A 783 21.50 16.73 -9.55
CA GLN A 783 21.67 18.17 -9.69
C GLN A 783 22.16 18.58 -11.09
N GLU A 784 22.97 17.75 -11.75
CA GLU A 784 23.49 18.05 -13.11
C GLU A 784 22.39 17.97 -14.18
N TYR A 785 21.30 17.24 -13.95
CA TYR A 785 20.16 17.21 -14.87
C TYR A 785 19.32 18.50 -14.82
N PHE A 786 19.48 19.31 -13.77
CA PHE A 786 18.75 20.56 -13.56
C PHE A 786 19.61 21.83 -13.71
N ALA A 787 20.90 21.65 -13.98
CA ALA A 787 21.90 22.73 -14.06
C ALA A 787 21.88 23.49 -15.39
#